data_AF-A0A2T2PC26-F1
#
_entry.id   AF-A0A2T2PC26-F1
#
_cell.length_a   1.000
_cell.length_b   1.000
_cell.length_c   1.000
_cell.angle_alpha   90.00
_cell.angle_beta   90.00
_cell.angle_gamma   90.00
#
_symmetry.space_group_name_H-M   'P 1'
#
loop_
_entity.id
_entity.type
_entity.pdbx_description
1 polymer ?
#
loop_
_entity_poly.entity_id
_entity_poly.type
_entity_poly.pdbx_seq_one_letter_code
_entity_poly.pdbx_strand_id
1 'polypeptide(L)'
;MSSMKAWQFTSATGGLEKNLFLPATGIPRPSITDDQILVEVFSMAVNPADYKVPELGLAARAVMPATATPGMDFCGRIVEVGNKVKSLKADTMVFGAKLGASGRGSLGQYISVSSDQVAVLPEGVGVDDAASSGVVGLTEYQAIRPNVREGDKVFINGGSGGTGVFGIQIAKALGCHVTTTCSTPNVELCKSLGADEVIDYKTVDIATALAEKGPVFNVAIDNVGTPSNLFKVSHTFLVPDARFVQVGMPLGLGAIGQLAGNMLLPGFLGGGKRRYQLAMAQAQTEHLEQIGRWLQEGKVRAVLDGVFDFDDAPKAYEKLKTGRARGKIVVRVKKAAGADSKARWPKAAATEDTSIQWTCTRCPGRGHVSIASSPIRLSRSLSSASDMPAAVHRHHPLHPRPPPPASLRHDIDYTVKVESGGLEPFTTYYYQSTVCGSENRSPIGRTKTSPGAEDDAARKNNVDYVLHLGDYIYETGRGTLGSDARATNPIGETFSLYDYRTKIAQYRTDLDLLLSHQQFPWIPMWDDQEVTNSGYRDGFSNMNNTEDSFLKPGRVSVDQRKMNAVRASNVDLDDNLRIRRSFSMGKLLDLIMLDTRNCDRSITTLNWNNDYIAELKDDAGRSLMGSHQENWFYNQLAKSASRGATWRLVGNQIIFSRINNTARSSNWLNADQWDVRSRILHQQASKAQTLLGLHGQPEPHSAPSYSCQTSNTAFLAGDSHANWVSDLVWLDEMPYDRVSGERSIGVEFAGTAVSSTGLTSPSFGGTIANANAKAAGLVKDNKELQWNEVCPTVASHNPFEISLANFTIKTGDNHL
;
A
#
# COMPACT_ATOMS: atom_id res chain seq x y z
N MET A 1 -17.52 -25.81 6.38
CA MET A 1 -16.66 -26.47 7.38
C MET A 1 -17.27 -26.27 8.77
N SER A 2 -17.28 -27.29 9.63
CA SER A 2 -17.85 -27.25 10.99
C SER A 2 -16.88 -26.72 12.06
N SER A 3 -15.59 -26.61 11.76
CA SER A 3 -14.55 -26.06 12.63
C SER A 3 -13.92 -24.77 12.07
N MET A 4 -13.28 -24.00 12.95
CA MET A 4 -12.56 -22.77 12.65
C MET A 4 -11.24 -22.67 13.44
N LYS A 5 -10.27 -21.91 12.94
CA LYS A 5 -9.09 -21.51 13.71
C LYS A 5 -9.43 -20.33 14.62
N ALA A 6 -9.05 -20.44 15.89
CA ALA A 6 -9.14 -19.35 16.86
C ALA A 6 -8.08 -19.56 17.95
N TRP A 7 -7.39 -18.49 18.34
CA TRP A 7 -6.47 -18.55 19.47
C TRP A 7 -7.27 -18.72 20.76
N GLN A 8 -6.90 -19.70 21.56
CA GLN A 8 -7.51 -19.98 22.87
C GLN A 8 -6.52 -19.71 24.00
N PHE A 9 -7.04 -19.48 25.20
CA PHE A 9 -6.29 -19.62 26.45
C PHE A 9 -7.15 -20.36 27.49
N THR A 10 -6.50 -21.10 28.38
CA THR A 10 -7.11 -21.77 29.55
C THR A 10 -6.72 -21.10 30.88
N SER A 11 -5.69 -20.26 30.83
CA SER A 11 -5.13 -19.50 31.95
C SER A 11 -4.48 -18.25 31.38
N ALA A 12 -4.42 -17.18 32.16
CA ALA A 12 -3.59 -16.00 31.85
C ALA A 12 -2.51 -15.77 32.91
N THR A 13 -2.29 -16.74 33.81
CA THR A 13 -1.23 -16.68 34.82
C THR A 13 0.14 -16.51 34.15
N GLY A 14 0.87 -15.47 34.53
CA GLY A 14 2.17 -15.14 33.91
C GLY A 14 2.08 -14.33 32.62
N GLY A 15 0.86 -13.99 32.16
CA GLY A 15 0.58 -13.14 31.00
C GLY A 15 -0.25 -13.85 29.94
N LEU A 16 -1.30 -13.20 29.40
CA LEU A 16 -2.15 -13.78 28.35
C LEU A 16 -1.32 -14.22 27.14
N GLU A 17 -0.38 -13.38 26.69
CA GLU A 17 0.48 -13.60 25.52
C GLU A 17 1.26 -14.93 25.57
N LYS A 18 1.64 -15.39 26.77
CA LYS A 18 2.39 -16.64 26.97
C LYS A 18 1.51 -17.87 27.05
N ASN A 19 0.20 -17.68 27.21
CA ASN A 19 -0.77 -18.75 27.41
C ASN A 19 -1.74 -18.90 26.22
N LEU A 20 -1.54 -18.11 25.16
CA LEU A 20 -2.29 -18.27 23.91
C LEU A 20 -1.79 -19.50 23.15
N PHE A 21 -2.72 -20.34 22.67
CA PHE A 21 -2.43 -21.48 21.82
C PHE A 21 -3.48 -21.65 20.71
N LEU A 22 -3.07 -22.28 19.60
CA LEU A 22 -3.98 -22.70 18.53
C LEU A 22 -4.27 -24.20 18.65
N PRO A 23 -5.54 -24.60 18.87
CA PRO A 23 -5.92 -26.02 18.83
C PRO A 23 -5.64 -26.63 17.45
N ALA A 24 -4.95 -27.78 17.40
CA ALA A 24 -4.51 -28.41 16.14
C ALA A 24 -5.67 -28.76 15.20
N THR A 25 -6.82 -29.15 15.73
CA THR A 25 -8.03 -29.50 14.97
C THR A 25 -9.00 -28.32 14.79
N GLY A 26 -8.61 -27.12 15.24
CA GLY A 26 -9.50 -25.96 15.36
C GLY A 26 -10.53 -26.12 16.49
N ILE A 27 -11.47 -25.18 16.54
CA ILE A 27 -12.62 -25.21 17.47
C ILE A 27 -13.94 -25.22 16.67
N PRO A 28 -15.06 -25.68 17.25
CA PRO A 28 -16.35 -25.59 16.58
C PRO A 28 -16.68 -24.15 16.17
N ARG A 29 -17.21 -23.99 14.95
CA ARG A 29 -17.72 -22.69 14.49
C ARG A 29 -18.85 -22.23 15.43
N PRO A 30 -18.90 -20.96 15.87
CA PRO A 30 -19.96 -20.48 16.75
C PRO A 30 -21.33 -20.59 16.07
N SER A 31 -22.31 -21.10 16.82
CA SER A 31 -23.72 -20.92 16.47
C SER A 31 -24.20 -19.53 16.90
N ILE A 32 -25.24 -19.05 16.23
CA ILE A 32 -25.90 -17.77 16.54
C ILE A 32 -27.29 -18.00 17.14
N THR A 33 -27.72 -17.07 17.98
CA THR A 33 -29.13 -16.93 18.41
C THR A 33 -29.91 -16.07 17.41
N ASP A 34 -31.23 -15.98 17.58
CA ASP A 34 -32.12 -15.24 16.68
C ASP A 34 -31.79 -13.74 16.53
N ASP A 35 -31.15 -13.14 17.53
CA ASP A 35 -30.76 -11.72 17.61
C ASP A 35 -29.29 -11.46 17.20
N GLN A 36 -28.55 -12.54 16.92
CA GLN A 36 -27.14 -12.48 16.57
C GLN A 36 -26.90 -12.61 15.07
N ILE A 37 -25.69 -12.21 14.68
CA ILE A 37 -25.11 -12.46 13.39
C ILE A 37 -23.81 -13.25 13.57
N LEU A 38 -23.44 -13.99 12.55
CA LEU A 38 -22.14 -14.65 12.46
C LEU A 38 -21.30 -13.86 11.46
N VAL A 39 -20.12 -13.44 11.89
CA VAL A 39 -19.20 -12.64 11.09
C VAL A 39 -17.94 -13.44 10.83
N GLU A 40 -17.54 -13.54 9.57
CA GLU A 40 -16.19 -13.95 9.17
C GLU A 40 -15.24 -12.79 9.42
N VAL A 41 -14.33 -12.94 10.39
CA VAL A 41 -13.45 -11.86 10.85
C VAL A 41 -12.30 -11.68 9.86
N PHE A 42 -12.11 -10.46 9.37
CA PHE A 42 -11.00 -10.13 8.47
C PHE A 42 -9.84 -9.57 9.28
N SER A 43 -10.11 -8.57 10.11
CA SER A 43 -9.13 -7.97 11.03
C SER A 43 -9.76 -7.71 12.39
N MET A 44 -8.92 -7.74 13.41
CA MET A 44 -9.28 -7.39 14.79
C MET A 44 -8.20 -6.48 15.38
N ALA A 45 -8.52 -5.72 16.42
CA ALA A 45 -7.53 -4.93 17.13
C ALA A 45 -7.45 -5.33 18.60
N VAL A 46 -6.23 -5.32 19.14
CA VAL A 46 -6.00 -5.64 20.55
C VAL A 46 -6.20 -4.41 21.43
N ASN A 47 -6.73 -4.64 22.63
CA ASN A 47 -7.05 -3.64 23.64
C ASN A 47 -6.49 -4.05 25.00
N PRO A 48 -6.17 -3.10 25.89
CA PRO A 48 -5.74 -3.46 27.24
C PRO A 48 -6.73 -4.33 28.00
N ALA A 49 -8.04 -4.13 27.81
CA ALA A 49 -9.07 -4.96 28.43
C ALA A 49 -9.01 -6.43 27.97
N ASP A 50 -8.51 -6.71 26.76
CA ASP A 50 -8.39 -8.08 26.24
C ASP A 50 -7.43 -8.93 27.08
N TYR A 51 -6.37 -8.34 27.66
CA TYR A 51 -5.42 -9.05 28.53
C TYR A 51 -5.64 -8.76 30.01
N LYS A 52 -6.04 -7.53 30.37
CA LYS A 52 -6.22 -7.15 31.78
C LYS A 52 -7.35 -7.94 32.44
N VAL A 53 -8.46 -8.17 31.75
CA VAL A 53 -9.60 -8.93 32.31
C VAL A 53 -9.22 -10.40 32.56
N PRO A 54 -8.61 -11.13 31.60
CA PRO A 54 -8.06 -12.47 31.85
C PRO A 54 -7.05 -12.54 32.99
N GLU A 55 -6.24 -11.50 33.18
CA GLU A 55 -5.18 -11.48 34.19
C GLU A 55 -5.65 -11.12 35.62
N LEU A 56 -6.96 -10.92 35.86
CA LEU A 56 -7.52 -10.67 37.21
C LEU A 56 -7.56 -11.90 38.15
N GLY A 57 -6.95 -13.02 37.75
CA GLY A 57 -6.82 -14.22 38.59
C GLY A 57 -8.17 -14.85 38.94
N LEU A 58 -8.45 -15.05 40.23
CA LEU A 58 -9.68 -15.69 40.71
C LEU A 58 -10.95 -14.94 40.28
N ALA A 59 -10.90 -13.61 40.17
CA ALA A 59 -12.04 -12.82 39.70
C ALA A 59 -12.36 -13.11 38.22
N ALA A 60 -11.33 -13.31 37.39
CA ALA A 60 -11.48 -13.68 35.99
C ALA A 60 -12.16 -15.05 35.84
N ARG A 61 -11.75 -16.03 36.67
CA ARG A 61 -12.32 -17.40 36.68
C ARG A 61 -13.79 -17.45 37.09
N ALA A 62 -14.29 -16.45 37.82
CA ALA A 62 -15.69 -16.39 38.23
C ALA A 62 -16.63 -15.93 37.09
N VAL A 63 -16.11 -15.25 36.06
CA VAL A 63 -16.92 -14.59 35.03
C VAL A 63 -16.58 -15.03 33.60
N MET A 64 -15.52 -15.80 33.39
CA MET A 64 -15.13 -16.32 32.08
C MET A 64 -15.14 -17.86 32.04
N PRO A 65 -15.37 -18.46 30.87
CA PRO A 65 -15.29 -19.90 30.71
C PRO A 65 -13.86 -20.41 30.90
N ALA A 66 -13.74 -21.70 31.22
CA ALA A 66 -12.45 -22.37 31.45
C ALA A 66 -11.51 -22.36 30.24
N THR A 67 -12.05 -22.17 29.03
CA THR A 67 -11.28 -21.94 27.80
C THR A 67 -11.97 -20.84 27.02
N ALA A 68 -11.21 -19.85 26.58
CA ALA A 68 -11.76 -18.65 25.95
C ALA A 68 -10.91 -18.17 24.77
N THR A 69 -11.58 -17.49 23.83
CA THR A 69 -10.97 -16.72 22.74
C THR A 69 -10.90 -15.25 23.15
N PRO A 70 -9.73 -14.58 23.13
CA PRO A 70 -9.64 -13.16 23.47
C PRO A 70 -10.06 -12.26 22.29
N GLY A 71 -10.11 -10.95 22.54
CA GLY A 71 -10.37 -9.92 21.53
C GLY A 71 -11.82 -9.43 21.50
N MET A 72 -11.98 -8.12 21.44
CA MET A 72 -13.29 -7.47 21.33
C MET A 72 -13.52 -6.82 19.96
N ASP A 73 -12.55 -6.07 19.45
CA ASP A 73 -12.72 -5.31 18.21
C ASP A 73 -12.70 -6.24 16.99
N PHE A 74 -13.48 -5.92 15.95
CA PHE A 74 -13.39 -6.62 14.66
C PHE A 74 -13.92 -5.80 13.49
N CYS A 75 -13.47 -6.15 12.29
CA CYS A 75 -14.12 -5.85 11.03
C CYS A 75 -14.15 -7.13 10.18
N GLY A 76 -15.26 -7.37 9.50
CA GLY A 76 -15.47 -8.61 8.74
C GLY A 76 -16.77 -8.63 7.94
N ARG A 77 -17.09 -9.79 7.40
CA ARG A 77 -18.28 -10.00 6.55
C ARG A 77 -19.30 -10.87 7.24
N ILE A 78 -20.58 -10.48 7.19
CA ILE A 78 -21.68 -11.30 7.70
C ILE A 78 -21.81 -12.57 6.86
N VAL A 79 -21.88 -13.72 7.51
CA VAL A 79 -22.06 -15.04 6.87
C VAL A 79 -23.36 -15.72 7.27
N GLU A 80 -23.95 -15.34 8.41
CA GLU A 80 -25.25 -15.86 8.87
C GLU A 80 -25.96 -14.77 9.68
N VAL A 81 -27.28 -14.74 9.61
CA VAL A 81 -28.13 -13.73 10.26
C VAL A 81 -29.26 -14.43 10.99
N GLY A 82 -29.44 -14.14 12.28
CA GLY A 82 -30.52 -14.67 13.09
C GLY A 82 -31.90 -14.14 12.66
N ASN A 83 -32.95 -14.92 12.94
CA ASN A 83 -34.30 -14.67 12.41
C ASN A 83 -34.91 -13.30 12.80
N LYS A 84 -34.50 -12.74 13.94
CA LYS A 84 -34.99 -11.46 14.47
C LYS A 84 -34.17 -10.26 13.99
N VAL A 85 -33.01 -10.48 13.36
CA VAL A 85 -32.20 -9.40 12.78
C VAL A 85 -32.77 -9.03 11.41
N LYS A 86 -33.27 -7.79 11.27
CA LYS A 86 -33.90 -7.31 10.03
C LYS A 86 -33.08 -6.27 9.27
N SER A 87 -32.22 -5.53 9.95
CA SER A 87 -31.42 -4.43 9.37
C SER A 87 -30.14 -4.90 8.67
N LEU A 88 -29.73 -6.14 8.88
CA LEU A 88 -28.48 -6.70 8.37
C LEU A 88 -28.75 -7.93 7.50
N LYS A 89 -27.92 -8.13 6.47
CA LYS A 89 -27.99 -9.27 5.56
C LYS A 89 -26.62 -9.92 5.41
N ALA A 90 -26.61 -11.20 5.04
CA ALA A 90 -25.38 -11.89 4.65
C ALA A 90 -24.62 -11.11 3.58
N ASP A 91 -23.31 -11.32 3.54
CA ASP A 91 -22.34 -10.64 2.67
C ASP A 91 -22.12 -9.14 2.92
N THR A 92 -22.82 -8.55 3.89
CA THR A 92 -22.56 -7.17 4.32
C THR A 92 -21.24 -7.09 5.10
N MET A 93 -20.40 -6.10 4.77
CA MET A 93 -19.24 -5.75 5.60
C MET A 93 -19.67 -4.98 6.84
N VAL A 94 -19.19 -5.39 8.00
CA VAL A 94 -19.49 -4.77 9.30
C VAL A 94 -18.24 -4.63 10.14
N PHE A 95 -18.27 -3.66 11.04
CA PHE A 95 -17.27 -3.49 12.09
C PHE A 95 -17.96 -3.24 13.42
N GLY A 96 -17.25 -3.48 14.51
CA GLY A 96 -17.80 -3.29 15.84
C GLY A 96 -16.89 -3.78 16.95
N ALA A 97 -17.50 -3.93 18.12
CA ALA A 97 -16.84 -4.42 19.32
C ALA A 97 -17.76 -5.42 20.02
N LYS A 98 -17.27 -6.65 20.20
CA LYS A 98 -17.98 -7.65 20.99
C LYS A 98 -17.81 -7.37 22.47
N LEU A 99 -18.83 -6.78 23.08
CA LEU A 99 -18.83 -6.39 24.49
C LEU A 99 -19.51 -7.47 25.35
N GLY A 100 -18.94 -7.76 26.52
CA GLY A 100 -19.47 -8.74 27.49
C GLY A 100 -18.62 -10.02 27.62
N ALA A 101 -18.76 -10.72 28.75
CA ALA A 101 -17.88 -11.82 29.17
C ALA A 101 -18.25 -13.20 28.61
N SER A 102 -18.50 -13.30 27.29
CA SER A 102 -18.89 -14.59 26.67
C SER A 102 -17.75 -15.59 26.46
N GLY A 103 -16.49 -15.15 26.59
CA GLY A 103 -15.30 -15.97 26.29
C GLY A 103 -15.14 -16.38 24.82
N ARG A 104 -15.93 -15.79 23.91
CA ARG A 104 -15.89 -16.07 22.46
C ARG A 104 -15.56 -14.78 21.68
N GLY A 105 -14.33 -14.30 21.82
CA GLY A 105 -13.80 -13.07 21.22
C GLY A 105 -13.45 -13.15 19.73
N SER A 106 -12.90 -12.04 19.22
CA SER A 106 -12.62 -11.80 17.80
C SER A 106 -11.28 -12.36 17.28
N LEU A 107 -10.43 -12.93 18.15
CA LEU A 107 -9.18 -13.57 17.72
C LEU A 107 -9.40 -14.98 17.16
N GLY A 108 -10.25 -15.09 16.14
CA GLY A 108 -10.60 -16.31 15.44
C GLY A 108 -11.35 -16.03 14.15
N GLN A 109 -11.37 -17.00 13.23
CA GLN A 109 -11.90 -16.80 11.87
C GLN A 109 -13.39 -16.41 11.83
N TYR A 110 -14.16 -16.77 12.85
CA TYR A 110 -15.56 -16.36 12.97
C TYR A 110 -15.88 -15.89 14.38
N ILE A 111 -16.80 -14.94 14.47
CA ILE A 111 -17.34 -14.43 15.73
C ILE A 111 -18.86 -14.34 15.63
N SER A 112 -19.57 -14.82 16.66
CA SER A 112 -20.99 -14.52 16.83
C SER A 112 -21.15 -13.24 17.64
N VAL A 113 -22.01 -12.33 17.21
CA VAL A 113 -22.15 -11.01 17.82
C VAL A 113 -23.59 -10.53 17.72
N SER A 114 -24.07 -9.83 18.75
CA SER A 114 -25.41 -9.24 18.73
C SER A 114 -25.48 -8.11 17.72
N SER A 115 -26.63 -7.96 17.06
CA SER A 115 -26.82 -6.96 15.99
C SER A 115 -26.68 -5.50 16.45
N ASP A 116 -26.81 -5.22 17.75
CA ASP A 116 -26.60 -3.90 18.37
C ASP A 116 -25.13 -3.54 18.66
N GLN A 117 -24.22 -4.50 18.45
CA GLN A 117 -22.77 -4.33 18.68
C GLN A 117 -21.97 -4.07 17.40
N VAL A 118 -22.67 -3.88 16.28
CA VAL A 118 -22.07 -3.66 14.96
C VAL A 118 -22.69 -2.47 14.24
N ALA A 119 -21.94 -1.93 13.29
CA ALA A 119 -22.43 -1.07 12.24
C ALA A 119 -21.95 -1.57 10.87
N VAL A 120 -22.68 -1.21 9.81
CA VAL A 120 -22.23 -1.44 8.43
C VAL A 120 -20.94 -0.65 8.19
N LEU A 121 -19.95 -1.31 7.57
CA LEU A 121 -18.72 -0.66 7.16
C LEU A 121 -19.03 0.34 6.03
N PRO A 122 -18.79 1.65 6.22
CA PRO A 122 -19.04 2.61 5.17
C PRO A 122 -18.09 2.41 3.98
N GLU A 123 -18.58 2.72 2.78
CA GLU A 123 -17.80 2.61 1.56
C GLU A 123 -16.53 3.48 1.64
N GLY A 124 -15.40 2.92 1.20
CA GLY A 124 -14.10 3.59 1.22
C GLY A 124 -13.33 3.50 2.55
N VAL A 125 -13.93 2.97 3.62
CA VAL A 125 -13.22 2.78 4.91
C VAL A 125 -12.44 1.46 4.90
N GLY A 126 -11.14 1.52 5.23
CA GLY A 126 -10.28 0.35 5.31
C GLY A 126 -10.66 -0.61 6.43
N VAL A 127 -10.51 -1.92 6.18
CA VAL A 127 -10.85 -2.99 7.14
C VAL A 127 -10.04 -2.88 8.43
N ASP A 128 -8.73 -2.64 8.34
CA ASP A 128 -7.86 -2.50 9.52
C ASP A 128 -8.19 -1.23 10.32
N ASP A 129 -8.55 -0.15 9.62
CA ASP A 129 -8.92 1.11 10.25
C ASP A 129 -10.22 0.96 11.03
N ALA A 130 -11.25 0.36 10.42
CA ALA A 130 -12.53 0.09 11.08
C ALA A 130 -12.40 -0.94 12.21
N ALA A 131 -11.57 -1.99 12.03
CA ALA A 131 -11.26 -2.94 13.09
C ALA A 131 -10.56 -2.27 14.28
N SER A 132 -9.94 -1.09 14.11
CA SER A 132 -9.26 -0.39 15.19
C SER A 132 -10.16 0.55 16.00
N SER A 133 -11.42 0.78 15.59
CA SER A 133 -12.26 1.83 16.17
C SER A 133 -13.34 1.35 17.14
N GLY A 134 -13.63 0.05 17.22
CA GLY A 134 -14.77 -0.50 17.96
C GLY A 134 -14.84 -0.02 19.42
N VAL A 135 -14.04 -0.61 20.31
CA VAL A 135 -14.02 -0.34 21.75
C VAL A 135 -13.57 1.10 22.01
N VAL A 136 -12.48 1.53 21.40
CA VAL A 136 -11.88 2.84 21.70
C VAL A 136 -12.73 4.01 21.18
N GLY A 137 -13.33 3.86 20.00
CA GLY A 137 -14.23 4.88 19.44
C GLY A 137 -15.52 4.97 20.24
N LEU A 138 -16.13 3.84 20.62
CA LEU A 138 -17.30 3.84 21.51
C LEU A 138 -17.00 4.51 22.84
N THR A 139 -15.87 4.14 23.46
CA THR A 139 -15.44 4.65 24.75
C THR A 139 -15.30 6.18 24.72
N GLU A 140 -14.56 6.71 23.76
CA GLU A 140 -14.30 8.15 23.65
C GLU A 140 -15.56 8.92 23.24
N TYR A 141 -16.34 8.40 22.30
CA TYR A 141 -17.60 9.04 21.90
C TYR A 141 -18.56 9.15 23.09
N GLN A 142 -18.76 8.07 23.85
CA GLN A 142 -19.64 8.03 25.01
C GLN A 142 -19.10 8.85 26.20
N ALA A 143 -17.77 9.00 26.30
CA ALA A 143 -17.14 9.80 27.34
C ALA A 143 -17.19 11.31 27.04
N ILE A 144 -17.04 11.70 25.77
CA ILE A 144 -16.95 13.11 25.37
C ILE A 144 -18.34 13.68 25.04
N ARG A 145 -19.08 13.06 24.12
CA ARG A 145 -20.31 13.63 23.52
C ARG A 145 -21.35 14.11 24.55
N PRO A 146 -21.65 13.38 25.63
CA PRO A 146 -22.67 13.80 26.61
C PRO A 146 -22.24 14.99 27.48
N ASN A 147 -20.95 15.35 27.47
CA ASN A 147 -20.36 16.31 28.39
C ASN A 147 -19.91 17.61 27.71
N VAL A 148 -20.10 17.75 26.39
CA VAL A 148 -19.55 18.88 25.62
C VAL A 148 -20.54 19.45 24.60
N ARG A 149 -20.32 20.71 24.27
CA ARG A 149 -20.90 21.44 23.14
C ARG A 149 -19.78 21.98 22.25
N GLU A 150 -20.13 22.42 21.05
CA GLU A 150 -19.18 23.11 20.18
C GLU A 150 -18.58 24.33 20.90
N GLY A 151 -17.26 24.52 20.77
CA GLY A 151 -16.50 25.57 21.47
C GLY A 151 -16.02 25.20 22.87
N ASP A 152 -16.52 24.13 23.49
CA ASP A 152 -16.06 23.70 24.81
C ASP A 152 -14.60 23.21 24.80
N LYS A 153 -13.95 23.25 25.97
CA LYS A 153 -12.57 22.77 26.14
C LYS A 153 -12.54 21.38 26.76
N VAL A 154 -11.81 20.48 26.12
CA VAL A 154 -11.68 19.07 26.53
C VAL A 154 -10.23 18.79 26.90
N PHE A 155 -10.02 18.18 28.07
CA PHE A 155 -8.73 17.63 28.44
C PHE A 155 -8.71 16.12 28.23
N ILE A 156 -7.69 15.60 27.54
CA ILE A 156 -7.50 14.16 27.27
C ILE A 156 -6.11 13.73 27.74
N ASN A 157 -6.04 12.96 28.82
CA ASN A 157 -4.78 12.39 29.27
C ASN A 157 -4.41 11.17 28.38
N GLY A 158 -3.18 11.11 27.88
CA GLY A 158 -2.68 9.99 27.06
C GLY A 158 -3.05 10.05 25.58
N GLY A 159 -2.94 11.21 24.95
CA GLY A 159 -3.40 11.49 23.58
C GLY A 159 -2.78 10.63 22.48
N SER A 160 -1.56 10.11 22.67
CA SER A 160 -0.87 9.30 21.66
C SER A 160 -1.17 7.79 21.75
N GLY A 161 -1.89 7.35 22.77
CA GLY A 161 -2.27 5.95 22.95
C GLY A 161 -3.49 5.55 22.11
N GLY A 162 -3.79 4.26 22.04
CA GLY A 162 -4.89 3.73 21.21
C GLY A 162 -6.25 4.37 21.45
N THR A 163 -6.58 4.73 22.69
CA THR A 163 -7.82 5.44 23.02
C THR A 163 -7.70 6.95 22.73
N GLY A 164 -6.61 7.57 23.19
CA GLY A 164 -6.41 9.01 23.05
C GLY A 164 -6.38 9.52 21.61
N VAL A 165 -5.84 8.74 20.66
CA VAL A 165 -5.81 9.15 19.25
C VAL A 165 -7.22 9.28 18.65
N PHE A 166 -8.18 8.48 19.12
CA PHE A 166 -9.59 8.64 18.76
C PHE A 166 -10.24 9.78 19.55
N GLY A 167 -9.94 9.89 20.85
CA GLY A 167 -10.47 10.95 21.71
C GLY A 167 -10.19 12.36 21.18
N ILE A 168 -8.95 12.64 20.76
CA ILE A 168 -8.57 13.94 20.18
C ILE A 168 -9.46 14.24 18.97
N GLN A 169 -9.51 13.31 18.01
CA GLN A 169 -10.22 13.52 16.75
C GLN A 169 -11.73 13.62 16.95
N ILE A 170 -12.31 12.82 17.86
CA ILE A 170 -13.73 12.87 18.20
C ILE A 170 -14.09 14.21 18.84
N ALA A 171 -13.30 14.69 19.80
CA ALA A 171 -13.52 16.00 20.41
C ALA A 171 -13.43 17.13 19.35
N LYS A 172 -12.47 17.04 18.41
CA LYS A 172 -12.38 18.00 17.30
C LYS A 172 -13.55 17.90 16.33
N ALA A 173 -14.02 16.70 16.01
CA ALA A 173 -15.20 16.49 15.16
C ALA A 173 -16.49 17.02 15.80
N LEU A 174 -16.51 17.15 17.12
CA LEU A 174 -17.58 17.78 17.91
C LEU A 174 -17.40 19.30 18.08
N GLY A 175 -16.36 19.88 17.48
CA GLY A 175 -16.10 21.33 17.51
C GLY A 175 -15.43 21.83 18.79
N CYS A 176 -14.83 20.94 19.58
CA CYS A 176 -14.18 21.32 20.83
C CYS A 176 -12.74 21.83 20.61
N HIS A 177 -12.20 22.52 21.61
CA HIS A 177 -10.78 22.81 21.76
C HIS A 177 -10.13 21.74 22.66
N VAL A 178 -9.07 21.10 22.17
CA VAL A 178 -8.49 19.90 22.79
C VAL A 178 -7.12 20.20 23.36
N THR A 179 -6.98 20.00 24.67
CA THR A 179 -5.68 19.90 25.35
C THR A 179 -5.42 18.43 25.66
N THR A 180 -4.23 17.94 25.33
CA THR A 180 -3.88 16.53 25.62
C THR A 180 -2.49 16.39 26.23
N THR A 181 -2.19 15.24 26.83
CA THR A 181 -0.84 14.89 27.29
C THR A 181 -0.23 13.82 26.40
N CYS A 182 1.08 13.89 26.18
CA CYS A 182 1.86 12.79 25.63
C CYS A 182 3.34 12.95 26.01
N SER A 183 4.19 11.98 25.64
CA SER A 183 5.65 12.16 25.71
C SER A 183 6.17 12.99 24.56
N THR A 184 7.35 13.59 24.73
CA THR A 184 8.05 14.43 23.72
C THR A 184 7.98 13.90 22.29
N PRO A 185 8.29 12.61 22.00
CA PRO A 185 8.30 12.11 20.61
C PRO A 185 6.91 12.08 19.94
N ASN A 186 5.83 12.21 20.73
CA ASN A 186 4.46 12.09 20.27
C ASN A 186 3.73 13.44 20.15
N VAL A 187 4.40 14.55 20.47
CA VAL A 187 3.76 15.89 20.44
C VAL A 187 3.21 16.21 19.06
N GLU A 188 4.02 16.01 18.02
CA GLU A 188 3.60 16.27 16.63
C GLU A 188 2.53 15.28 16.15
N LEU A 189 2.49 14.05 16.70
CA LEU A 189 1.35 13.16 16.45
C LEU A 189 0.06 13.80 16.94
N CYS A 190 0.01 14.17 18.22
CA CYS A 190 -1.19 14.71 18.85
C CYS A 190 -1.68 15.97 18.14
N LYS A 191 -0.76 16.89 17.78
CA LYS A 191 -1.08 18.08 16.97
C LYS A 191 -1.63 17.71 15.60
N SER A 192 -1.02 16.73 14.91
CA SER A 192 -1.51 16.27 13.59
C SER A 192 -2.90 15.62 13.63
N LEU A 193 -3.35 15.20 14.82
CA LEU A 193 -4.71 14.67 15.06
C LEU A 193 -5.71 15.78 15.45
N GLY A 194 -5.23 17.01 15.59
CA GLY A 194 -6.04 18.20 15.88
C GLY A 194 -5.98 18.68 17.32
N ALA A 195 -5.08 18.16 18.17
CA ALA A 195 -4.88 18.75 19.50
C ALA A 195 -4.41 20.20 19.36
N ASP A 196 -5.13 21.13 19.98
CA ASP A 196 -4.79 22.55 19.98
C ASP A 196 -3.63 22.85 20.94
N GLU A 197 -3.57 22.09 22.05
CA GLU A 197 -2.50 22.17 23.04
C GLU A 197 -2.01 20.79 23.45
N VAL A 198 -0.70 20.65 23.64
CA VAL A 198 -0.08 19.39 24.08
C VAL A 198 0.82 19.66 25.27
N ILE A 199 0.54 18.99 26.39
CA ILE A 199 1.35 18.98 27.61
C ILE A 199 2.32 17.80 27.50
N ASP A 200 3.61 18.09 27.33
CA ASP A 200 4.64 17.07 27.37
C ASP A 200 4.99 16.72 28.82
N TYR A 201 4.44 15.59 29.28
CA TYR A 201 4.62 15.14 30.67
C TYR A 201 6.07 14.76 31.02
N LYS A 202 6.98 14.70 30.04
CA LYS A 202 8.43 14.53 30.29
C LYS A 202 9.11 15.83 30.70
N THR A 203 8.48 16.97 30.45
CA THR A 203 9.08 18.30 30.68
C THR A 203 8.41 19.07 31.80
N VAL A 204 7.11 18.82 32.03
CA VAL A 204 6.32 19.49 33.05
C VAL A 204 5.44 18.50 33.80
N ASP A 205 5.12 18.82 35.05
CA ASP A 205 4.11 18.09 35.81
C ASP A 205 2.70 18.39 35.28
N ILE A 206 1.94 17.33 34.98
CA ILE A 206 0.61 17.46 34.37
C ILE A 206 -0.35 18.24 35.27
N ALA A 207 -0.35 17.95 36.58
CA ALA A 207 -1.29 18.58 37.51
C ALA A 207 -1.03 20.09 37.66
N THR A 208 0.25 20.47 37.71
CA THR A 208 0.70 21.86 37.75
C THR A 208 0.31 22.60 36.48
N ALA A 209 0.68 22.05 35.31
CA ALA A 209 0.39 22.66 34.01
C ALA A 209 -1.11 22.84 33.76
N LEU A 210 -1.95 21.93 34.26
CA LEU A 210 -3.40 22.06 34.19
C LEU A 210 -3.94 23.09 35.19
N ALA A 211 -3.43 23.12 36.43
CA ALA A 211 -3.85 24.08 37.44
C ALA A 211 -3.55 25.53 37.02
N GLU A 212 -2.43 25.77 36.34
CA GLU A 212 -2.06 27.09 35.79
C GLU A 212 -3.06 27.61 34.75
N LYS A 213 -3.77 26.71 34.05
CA LYS A 213 -4.82 27.10 33.10
C LYS A 213 -6.11 27.54 33.79
N GLY A 214 -6.28 27.20 35.06
CA GLY A 214 -7.51 27.42 35.80
C GLY A 214 -8.68 26.53 35.34
N PRO A 215 -9.86 26.65 35.98
CA PRO A 215 -11.00 25.76 35.77
C PRO A 215 -11.71 26.06 34.44
N VAL A 216 -11.12 25.62 33.33
CA VAL A 216 -11.56 25.95 31.96
C VAL A 216 -12.07 24.75 31.18
N PHE A 217 -11.79 23.52 31.62
CA PHE A 217 -12.17 22.31 30.90
C PHE A 217 -13.58 21.84 31.28
N ASN A 218 -14.41 21.54 30.28
CA ASN A 218 -15.78 21.06 30.42
C ASN A 218 -15.85 19.56 30.73
N VAL A 219 -14.82 18.82 30.33
CA VAL A 219 -14.64 17.40 30.67
C VAL A 219 -13.16 17.04 30.66
N ALA A 220 -12.78 16.12 31.53
CA ALA A 220 -11.47 15.48 31.52
C ALA A 220 -11.63 13.99 31.27
N ILE A 221 -10.96 13.48 30.24
CA ILE A 221 -10.89 12.06 29.90
C ILE A 221 -9.52 11.54 30.31
N ASP A 222 -9.48 10.59 31.23
CA ASP A 222 -8.24 9.98 31.70
C ASP A 222 -8.08 8.55 31.20
N ASN A 223 -7.32 8.40 30.10
CA ASN A 223 -7.00 7.11 29.50
C ASN A 223 -5.84 6.37 30.17
N VAL A 224 -5.18 6.99 31.16
CA VAL A 224 -3.93 6.47 31.74
C VAL A 224 -4.09 6.09 33.20
N GLY A 225 -4.74 6.94 34.00
CA GLY A 225 -4.83 6.78 35.46
C GLY A 225 -3.61 7.27 36.22
N THR A 226 -2.66 7.91 35.53
CA THR A 226 -1.48 8.56 36.13
C THR A 226 -1.34 10.01 35.64
N PRO A 227 -0.92 10.94 36.53
CA PRO A 227 -0.63 10.73 37.95
C PRO A 227 -1.91 10.42 38.76
N SER A 228 -1.76 9.68 39.86
CA SER A 228 -2.91 9.12 40.59
C SER A 228 -3.78 10.16 41.31
N ASN A 229 -3.22 11.35 41.53
CA ASN A 229 -3.90 12.49 42.15
C ASN A 229 -4.70 13.36 41.16
N LEU A 230 -4.67 13.08 39.85
CA LEU A 230 -5.23 13.94 38.82
C LEU A 230 -6.73 14.24 39.04
N PHE A 231 -7.52 13.25 39.46
CA PHE A 231 -8.92 13.47 39.83
C PHE A 231 -9.08 14.38 41.07
N LYS A 232 -8.26 14.19 42.11
CA LYS A 232 -8.36 14.98 43.35
C LYS A 232 -8.12 16.46 43.09
N VAL A 233 -7.12 16.77 42.26
CA VAL A 233 -6.80 18.14 41.86
C VAL A 233 -7.69 18.66 40.72
N SER A 234 -8.57 17.85 40.13
CA SER A 234 -9.35 18.23 38.95
C SER A 234 -10.18 19.50 39.10
N HIS A 235 -10.55 19.88 40.32
CA HIS A 235 -11.25 21.14 40.59
C HIS A 235 -10.45 22.41 40.27
N THR A 236 -9.12 22.31 40.10
CA THR A 236 -8.28 23.43 39.68
C THR A 236 -8.36 23.69 38.17
N PHE A 237 -8.77 22.71 37.37
CA PHE A 237 -8.78 22.80 35.91
C PHE A 237 -10.12 22.45 35.23
N LEU A 238 -11.02 21.77 35.92
CA LEU A 238 -12.40 21.55 35.48
C LEU A 238 -13.33 22.65 35.97
N VAL A 239 -14.21 23.14 35.09
CA VAL A 239 -15.33 24.02 35.47
C VAL A 239 -16.22 23.37 36.54
N PRO A 240 -17.00 24.13 37.31
CA PRO A 240 -18.02 23.55 38.19
C PRO A 240 -18.93 22.57 37.44
N ASP A 241 -19.36 21.51 38.13
CA ASP A 241 -20.21 20.41 37.60
C ASP A 241 -19.63 19.54 36.47
N ALA A 242 -18.47 19.87 35.91
CA ALA A 242 -17.80 19.03 34.93
C ALA A 242 -17.43 17.65 35.49
N ARG A 243 -17.42 16.67 34.60
CA ARG A 243 -17.06 15.29 34.91
C ARG A 243 -15.58 15.02 34.65
N PHE A 244 -14.98 14.26 35.56
CA PHE A 244 -13.74 13.55 35.34
C PHE A 244 -14.09 12.11 35.00
N VAL A 245 -13.80 11.71 33.77
CA VAL A 245 -14.13 10.39 33.22
C VAL A 245 -12.86 9.55 33.17
N GLN A 246 -12.79 8.55 34.03
CA GLN A 246 -11.71 7.57 34.06
C GLN A 246 -11.99 6.46 33.05
N VAL A 247 -11.08 6.24 32.11
CA VAL A 247 -11.15 5.15 31.14
C VAL A 247 -10.12 4.07 31.47
N GLY A 248 -8.85 4.47 31.58
CA GLY A 248 -7.75 3.55 31.86
C GLY A 248 -7.32 3.61 33.32
N MET A 249 -6.97 2.46 33.91
CA MET A 249 -6.33 2.39 35.22
C MET A 249 -5.25 1.29 35.29
N PRO A 250 -4.22 1.48 36.13
CA PRO A 250 -3.27 0.42 36.47
C PRO A 250 -3.97 -0.79 37.11
N LEU A 251 -3.33 -1.96 37.05
CA LEU A 251 -3.77 -3.15 37.79
C LEU A 251 -3.13 -3.18 39.19
N GLY A 252 -3.86 -3.69 40.19
CA GLY A 252 -3.32 -4.01 41.52
C GLY A 252 -4.12 -3.42 42.69
N LEU A 253 -3.80 -3.85 43.91
CA LEU A 253 -4.49 -3.45 45.15
C LEU A 253 -4.47 -1.93 45.37
N GLY A 254 -3.37 -1.25 45.01
CA GLY A 254 -3.27 0.21 45.09
C GLY A 254 -4.26 0.93 44.15
N ALA A 255 -4.50 0.39 42.95
CA ALA A 255 -5.47 0.96 42.01
C ALA A 255 -6.92 0.77 42.49
N ILE A 256 -7.22 -0.37 43.14
CA ILE A 256 -8.53 -0.61 43.78
C ILE A 256 -8.77 0.41 44.90
N GLY A 257 -7.78 0.63 45.77
CA GLY A 257 -7.87 1.64 46.82
C GLY A 257 -8.05 3.06 46.27
N GLN A 258 -7.33 3.39 45.19
CA GLN A 258 -7.49 4.67 44.50
C GLN A 258 -8.90 4.85 43.93
N LEU A 259 -9.45 3.83 43.25
CA LEU A 259 -10.80 3.87 42.68
C LEU A 259 -11.85 4.05 43.78
N ALA A 260 -11.77 3.26 44.86
CA ALA A 260 -12.67 3.38 46.01
C ALA A 260 -12.59 4.78 46.64
N GLY A 261 -11.38 5.32 46.80
CA GLY A 261 -11.16 6.68 47.29
C GLY A 261 -11.78 7.74 46.37
N ASN A 262 -11.63 7.61 45.05
CA ASN A 262 -12.21 8.55 44.09
C ASN A 262 -13.75 8.51 44.07
N MET A 263 -14.36 7.35 44.33
CA MET A 263 -15.81 7.19 44.33
C MET A 263 -16.47 7.55 45.66
N LEU A 264 -15.83 7.25 46.79
CA LEU A 264 -16.49 7.25 48.10
C LEU A 264 -15.98 8.34 49.05
N LEU A 265 -14.75 8.84 48.89
CA LEU A 265 -14.18 9.83 49.82
C LEU A 265 -14.74 11.23 49.50
N PRO A 266 -15.47 11.89 50.42
CA PRO A 266 -15.99 13.23 50.19
C PRO A 266 -14.89 14.29 50.01
N GLY A 267 -15.16 15.32 49.21
CA GLY A 267 -14.19 16.38 48.91
C GLY A 267 -13.65 17.14 50.13
N PHE A 268 -14.45 17.30 51.19
CA PHE A 268 -14.02 17.96 52.43
C PHE A 268 -13.10 17.08 53.30
N LEU A 269 -13.02 15.77 53.03
CA LEU A 269 -12.09 14.82 53.66
C LEU A 269 -10.87 14.52 52.77
N GLY A 270 -10.58 15.37 51.79
CA GLY A 270 -9.45 15.20 50.86
C GLY A 270 -9.76 14.32 49.64
N GLY A 271 -11.04 14.02 49.39
CA GLY A 271 -11.51 13.45 48.12
C GLY A 271 -11.54 14.45 46.96
N GLY A 272 -11.92 13.98 45.77
CA GLY A 272 -12.12 14.87 44.62
C GLY A 272 -13.37 15.75 44.78
N LYS A 273 -13.32 16.97 44.23
CA LYS A 273 -14.43 17.95 44.30
C LYS A 273 -15.25 18.06 43.00
N ARG A 274 -14.98 17.21 42.02
CA ARG A 274 -15.68 17.13 40.74
C ARG A 274 -16.38 15.78 40.60
N ARG A 275 -17.33 15.67 39.68
CA ARG A 275 -18.06 14.42 39.47
C ARG A 275 -17.11 13.37 38.89
N TYR A 276 -17.00 12.23 39.54
CA TYR A 276 -16.22 11.09 39.05
C TYR A 276 -17.10 10.13 38.27
N GLN A 277 -16.61 9.65 37.12
CA GLN A 277 -17.28 8.62 36.33
C GLN A 277 -16.24 7.61 35.86
N LEU A 278 -16.53 6.32 36.03
CA LEU A 278 -15.82 5.25 35.36
C LEU A 278 -16.48 4.99 34.01
N ALA A 279 -15.73 5.10 32.91
CA ALA A 279 -16.22 4.80 31.58
C ALA A 279 -16.06 3.31 31.27
N MET A 280 -17.14 2.73 30.73
CA MET A 280 -17.16 1.41 30.13
C MET A 280 -17.90 1.54 28.81
N ALA A 281 -17.32 1.04 27.72
CA ALA A 281 -17.98 1.05 26.42
C ALA A 281 -19.31 0.29 26.51
N GLN A 282 -20.37 0.90 25.97
CA GLN A 282 -21.68 0.26 25.83
C GLN A 282 -21.96 -0.02 24.36
N ALA A 283 -22.64 -1.14 24.10
CA ALA A 283 -23.09 -1.52 22.78
C ALA A 283 -24.12 -0.51 22.26
N GLN A 284 -23.83 0.15 21.14
CA GLN A 284 -24.76 1.07 20.51
C GLN A 284 -24.42 1.26 19.03
N THR A 285 -25.21 0.64 18.14
CA THR A 285 -25.03 0.72 16.68
C THR A 285 -24.95 2.16 16.19
N GLU A 286 -25.80 3.07 16.67
CA GLU A 286 -25.81 4.48 16.22
C GLU A 286 -24.47 5.20 16.48
N HIS A 287 -23.79 4.86 17.58
CA HIS A 287 -22.49 5.44 17.89
C HIS A 287 -21.41 4.88 16.96
N LEU A 288 -21.44 3.57 16.67
CA LEU A 288 -20.56 2.95 15.68
C LEU A 288 -20.81 3.54 14.28
N GLU A 289 -22.07 3.74 13.88
CA GLU A 289 -22.42 4.38 12.62
C GLU A 289 -21.85 5.81 12.53
N GLN A 290 -21.94 6.60 13.60
CA GLN A 290 -21.35 7.93 13.63
C GLN A 290 -19.82 7.89 13.50
N ILE A 291 -19.16 6.95 14.17
CA ILE A 291 -17.71 6.74 14.06
C ILE A 291 -17.36 6.32 12.62
N GLY A 292 -18.14 5.41 12.03
CA GLY A 292 -18.01 4.99 10.63
C GLY A 292 -18.12 6.17 9.68
N ARG A 293 -19.13 7.03 9.84
CA ARG A 293 -19.28 8.26 9.02
C ARG A 293 -18.06 9.16 9.14
N TRP A 294 -17.52 9.35 10.34
CA TRP A 294 -16.32 10.16 10.52
C TRP A 294 -15.05 9.53 9.95
N LEU A 295 -14.93 8.20 9.96
CA LEU A 295 -13.87 7.48 9.24
C LEU A 295 -13.99 7.72 7.73
N GLN A 296 -15.19 7.60 7.18
CA GLN A 296 -15.47 7.83 5.75
C GLN A 296 -15.19 9.28 5.32
N GLU A 297 -15.59 10.25 6.13
CA GLU A 297 -15.37 11.68 5.90
C GLU A 297 -13.90 12.11 6.12
N GLY A 298 -13.06 11.23 6.70
CA GLY A 298 -11.69 11.55 7.09
C GLY A 298 -11.56 12.50 8.28
N LYS A 299 -12.66 12.75 9.02
CA LYS A 299 -12.65 13.54 10.27
C LYS A 299 -12.00 12.78 11.42
N VAL A 300 -12.09 11.46 11.39
CA VAL A 300 -11.38 10.55 12.27
C VAL A 300 -10.59 9.59 11.38
N ARG A 301 -9.34 9.30 11.75
CA ARG A 301 -8.53 8.25 11.13
C ARG A 301 -7.90 7.36 12.19
N ALA A 302 -7.72 6.09 11.86
CA ALA A 302 -6.93 5.19 12.68
C ALA A 302 -5.46 5.61 12.69
N VAL A 303 -4.78 5.38 13.81
CA VAL A 303 -3.33 5.48 13.94
C VAL A 303 -2.83 4.09 14.30
N LEU A 304 -2.22 3.40 13.34
CA LEU A 304 -1.77 2.01 13.51
C LEU A 304 -0.28 1.96 13.86
N ASP A 305 0.02 1.47 15.05
CA ASP A 305 1.38 1.27 15.55
C ASP A 305 2.00 -0.05 15.07
N GLY A 306 1.17 -1.04 14.75
CA GLY A 306 1.63 -2.34 14.26
C GLY A 306 0.48 -3.16 13.70
N VAL A 307 0.78 -3.95 12.68
CA VAL A 307 -0.13 -4.92 12.07
C VAL A 307 0.57 -6.27 12.12
N PHE A 308 -0.09 -7.26 12.67
CA PHE A 308 0.41 -8.62 12.84
C PHE A 308 -0.47 -9.60 12.07
N ASP A 309 0.12 -10.67 11.56
CA ASP A 309 -0.64 -11.78 10.99
C ASP A 309 -1.29 -12.61 12.10
N PHE A 310 -2.33 -13.37 11.75
CA PHE A 310 -3.06 -14.23 12.68
C PHE A 310 -2.14 -15.14 13.51
N ASP A 311 -1.11 -15.73 12.89
CA ASP A 311 -0.19 -16.65 13.55
C ASP A 311 0.78 -15.93 14.51
N ASP A 312 0.90 -14.60 14.41
CA ASP A 312 1.74 -13.75 15.27
C ASP A 312 0.95 -13.04 16.37
N ALA A 313 -0.31 -13.43 16.61
CA ALA A 313 -1.16 -12.77 17.60
C ALA A 313 -0.55 -12.63 19.01
N PRO A 314 0.22 -13.61 19.56
CA PRO A 314 0.93 -13.43 20.83
C PRO A 314 1.85 -12.20 20.85
N LYS A 315 2.57 -11.92 19.76
CA LYS A 315 3.48 -10.76 19.64
C LYS A 315 2.74 -9.44 19.66
N ALA A 316 1.50 -9.40 19.15
CA ALA A 316 0.65 -8.22 19.24
C ALA A 316 0.33 -7.85 20.69
N TYR A 317 0.05 -8.86 21.53
CA TYR A 317 -0.16 -8.68 22.97
C TYR A 317 1.13 -8.33 23.71
N GLU A 318 2.26 -8.96 23.39
CA GLU A 318 3.58 -8.59 23.93
C GLU A 318 3.86 -7.10 23.70
N LYS A 319 3.69 -6.64 22.46
CA LYS A 319 3.88 -5.23 22.10
C LYS A 319 2.92 -4.33 22.85
N LEU A 320 1.63 -4.67 22.90
CA LEU A 320 0.62 -3.90 23.63
C LEU A 320 0.99 -3.74 25.12
N LYS A 321 1.46 -4.81 25.76
CA LYS A 321 1.79 -4.85 27.20
C LYS A 321 3.04 -4.05 27.56
N THR A 322 3.85 -3.62 26.59
CA THR A 322 4.93 -2.66 26.84
C THR A 322 4.42 -1.29 27.30
N GLY A 323 3.16 -0.96 27.02
CA GLY A 323 2.59 0.36 27.26
C GLY A 323 3.17 1.47 26.37
N ARG A 324 3.93 1.12 25.33
CA ARG A 324 4.62 2.07 24.44
C ARG A 324 4.00 2.17 23.05
N ALA A 325 2.86 1.53 22.82
CA ALA A 325 2.19 1.55 21.52
C ALA A 325 1.71 2.97 21.16
N ARG A 326 2.06 3.44 19.96
CA ARG A 326 1.64 4.74 19.42
C ARG A 326 0.37 4.57 18.57
N GLY A 327 -0.77 4.47 19.23
CA GLY A 327 -2.07 4.20 18.61
C GLY A 327 -2.53 2.75 18.79
N LYS A 328 -3.11 2.15 17.76
CA LYS A 328 -3.73 0.81 17.78
C LYS A 328 -2.84 -0.25 17.16
N ILE A 329 -2.96 -1.48 17.67
CA ILE A 329 -2.30 -2.67 17.13
C ILE A 329 -3.39 -3.58 16.55
N VAL A 330 -3.21 -4.01 15.31
CA VAL A 330 -4.16 -4.83 14.54
C VAL A 330 -3.59 -6.24 14.33
N VAL A 331 -4.45 -7.24 14.38
CA VAL A 331 -4.17 -8.62 13.95
C VAL A 331 -5.09 -8.96 12.78
N ARG A 332 -4.51 -9.37 11.65
CA ARG A 332 -5.25 -9.82 10.47
C ARG A 332 -5.58 -11.29 10.59
N VAL A 333 -6.87 -11.58 10.73
CA VAL A 333 -7.39 -12.92 10.94
C VAL A 333 -7.58 -13.66 9.63
N LYS A 334 -8.20 -13.01 8.65
CA LYS A 334 -8.27 -13.52 7.27
C LYS A 334 -7.16 -12.86 6.49
N LYS A 335 -6.20 -13.66 6.01
CA LYS A 335 -5.37 -13.23 4.88
C LYS A 335 -6.34 -12.97 3.74
N ALA A 336 -6.57 -11.69 3.44
CA ALA A 336 -7.31 -11.36 2.23
C ALA A 336 -6.61 -12.10 1.08
N ALA A 337 -7.39 -12.77 0.24
CA ALA A 337 -6.88 -13.16 -1.06
C ALA A 337 -6.45 -11.87 -1.77
N GLY A 338 -5.17 -11.52 -1.67
CA GLY A 338 -4.60 -10.33 -2.29
C GLY A 338 -4.60 -9.01 -1.50
N ALA A 339 -4.59 -8.97 -0.15
CA ALA A 339 -4.29 -7.71 0.56
C ALA A 339 -3.02 -7.80 1.41
N ASP A 340 -1.90 -7.40 0.79
CA ASP A 340 -0.75 -6.85 1.50
C ASP A 340 -1.14 -5.53 2.19
N SER A 341 -0.50 -5.24 3.33
CA SER A 341 -0.71 -4.04 4.14
C SER A 341 -0.14 -2.81 3.50
N LYS A 342 -0.90 -1.71 3.68
CA LYS A 342 -0.44 -0.33 3.51
C LYS A 342 -0.06 -0.02 2.07
N ALA A 343 -1.10 0.36 1.32
CA ALA A 343 -0.99 1.24 0.18
C ALA A 343 -2.00 2.37 0.44
N ARG A 344 -1.55 3.59 0.66
CA ARG A 344 -2.33 4.83 0.43
C ARG A 344 -2.09 5.29 -1.02
N TRP A 345 -2.01 4.30 -1.91
CA TRP A 345 -2.66 4.29 -3.20
C TRP A 345 -3.99 3.52 -3.06
N PRO A 346 -5.10 3.91 -3.72
CA PRO A 346 -6.22 2.99 -3.89
C PRO A 346 -5.71 1.64 -4.37
N LYS A 347 -6.23 0.50 -3.88
CA LYS A 347 -5.76 -0.82 -4.30
C LYS A 347 -5.81 -0.93 -5.83
N ALA A 348 -4.69 -0.70 -6.51
CA ALA A 348 -4.56 -0.93 -7.93
C ALA A 348 -4.38 -2.42 -8.18
N ALA A 349 -5.41 -3.21 -7.89
CA ALA A 349 -5.88 -4.10 -8.92
C ALA A 349 -6.81 -3.21 -9.75
N ALA A 350 -6.52 -2.98 -11.03
CA ALA A 350 -7.59 -2.60 -11.94
C ALA A 350 -8.56 -3.79 -11.94
N THR A 351 -9.49 -3.76 -10.99
CA THR A 351 -10.67 -4.62 -11.03
C THR A 351 -11.46 -4.17 -12.24
N GLU A 352 -12.24 -5.10 -12.78
CA GLU A 352 -13.05 -4.87 -13.97
C GLU A 352 -13.94 -3.61 -13.88
N ASP A 353 -14.19 -3.09 -12.68
CA ASP A 353 -15.04 -1.94 -12.39
C ASP A 353 -14.31 -0.65 -11.96
N THR A 354 -12.97 -0.58 -12.05
CA THR A 354 -12.19 0.58 -11.57
C THR A 354 -11.27 1.22 -12.61
N SER A 355 -11.11 2.55 -12.53
CA SER A 355 -10.14 3.31 -13.34
C SER A 355 -9.53 4.48 -12.56
N ILE A 356 -8.24 4.75 -12.77
CA ILE A 356 -7.49 5.85 -12.12
C ILE A 356 -7.30 7.02 -13.07
N GLN A 357 -7.70 8.22 -12.62
CA GLN A 357 -7.63 9.46 -13.39
C GLN A 357 -6.67 10.45 -12.75
N TRP A 358 -5.78 11.02 -13.56
CA TRP A 358 -4.70 11.90 -13.12
C TRP A 358 -4.85 13.32 -13.67
N THR A 359 -4.60 14.34 -12.85
CA THR A 359 -4.50 15.75 -13.29
C THR A 359 -3.57 16.52 -12.36
N CYS A 360 -2.74 17.41 -12.90
CA CYS A 360 -1.93 18.39 -12.15
C CYS A 360 -2.21 19.80 -12.69
N THR A 361 -2.34 20.80 -11.81
CA THR A 361 -2.72 22.18 -12.18
C THR A 361 -1.54 23.13 -12.37
N ARG A 362 -0.33 22.61 -12.60
CA ARG A 362 0.87 23.45 -12.77
C ARG A 362 0.87 24.12 -14.15
N CYS A 363 1.05 25.44 -14.21
CA CYS A 363 1.32 26.17 -15.46
C CYS A 363 2.81 26.01 -15.82
N PRO A 364 3.18 25.39 -16.94
CA PRO A 364 4.57 25.31 -17.37
C PRO A 364 5.00 26.65 -18.00
N GLY A 365 6.20 27.15 -17.65
CA GLY A 365 6.88 28.18 -18.46
C GLY A 365 7.12 29.56 -17.83
N ARG A 366 6.77 29.80 -16.56
CA ARG A 366 7.21 31.02 -15.84
C ARG A 366 7.75 30.66 -14.47
N GLY A 367 8.97 31.06 -14.17
CA GLY A 367 9.52 31.01 -12.81
C GLY A 367 8.53 31.63 -11.83
N HIS A 368 8.34 30.98 -10.67
CA HIS A 368 7.46 31.42 -9.59
C HIS A 368 6.11 32.03 -10.05
N VAL A 369 5.19 31.20 -10.57
CA VAL A 369 3.78 31.53 -10.37
C VAL A 369 3.43 31.13 -8.94
N SER A 370 3.19 32.13 -8.10
CA SER A 370 2.54 31.99 -6.80
C SER A 370 1.17 31.33 -7.01
N ILE A 371 1.13 30.00 -6.98
CA ILE A 371 -0.13 29.31 -6.68
C ILE A 371 -0.36 29.58 -5.21
N ALA A 372 -1.49 30.24 -4.89
CA ALA A 372 -1.84 30.62 -3.53
C ALA A 372 -1.60 29.45 -2.57
N SER A 373 -1.08 29.73 -1.37
CA SER A 373 -0.86 28.73 -0.32
C SER A 373 -2.16 28.05 0.16
N SER A 374 -3.31 28.54 -0.32
CA SER A 374 -4.64 28.01 -0.04
C SER A 374 -4.98 26.82 -0.95
N PRO A 375 -5.70 25.80 -0.43
CA PRO A 375 -6.11 24.65 -1.23
C PRO A 375 -7.02 25.03 -2.41
N ILE A 376 -6.78 24.44 -3.58
CA ILE A 376 -7.64 24.58 -4.78
C ILE A 376 -8.58 23.37 -4.85
N ARG A 377 -9.87 23.58 -5.14
CA ARG A 377 -10.82 22.47 -5.35
C ARG A 377 -11.00 22.15 -6.83
N LEU A 378 -11.03 20.86 -7.17
CA LEU A 378 -11.38 20.36 -8.50
C LEU A 378 -12.72 19.60 -8.46
N SER A 379 -13.62 19.88 -9.40
CA SER A 379 -14.75 19.01 -9.75
C SER A 379 -14.38 18.14 -10.95
N ARG A 380 -15.00 16.96 -11.07
CA ARG A 380 -14.70 16.01 -12.15
C ARG A 380 -15.98 15.42 -12.72
N SER A 381 -15.91 15.12 -14.01
CA SER A 381 -16.97 14.45 -14.76
C SER A 381 -16.44 13.17 -15.39
N LEU A 382 -17.31 12.17 -15.49
CA LEU A 382 -17.05 10.87 -16.10
C LEU A 382 -18.25 10.49 -16.97
N SER A 383 -18.00 10.06 -18.21
CA SER A 383 -19.05 9.68 -19.16
C SER A 383 -18.61 8.53 -20.05
N SER A 384 -19.56 7.74 -20.54
CA SER A 384 -19.34 6.78 -21.63
C SER A 384 -19.40 7.43 -23.02
N ALA A 385 -19.87 8.69 -23.12
CA ALA A 385 -19.92 9.46 -24.36
C ALA A 385 -18.72 10.41 -24.49
N SER A 386 -18.12 10.46 -25.70
CA SER A 386 -16.95 11.29 -26.03
C SER A 386 -17.17 12.78 -25.83
N ASP A 387 -18.39 13.24 -26.03
CA ASP A 387 -18.76 14.65 -26.16
C ASP A 387 -18.93 15.31 -24.79
N MET A 388 -18.91 14.50 -23.71
CA MET A 388 -19.09 14.93 -22.32
C MET A 388 -20.23 15.95 -22.18
N PRO A 389 -21.50 15.56 -22.41
CA PRO A 389 -22.62 16.50 -22.39
C PRO A 389 -22.62 17.28 -21.07
N ALA A 390 -22.67 18.61 -21.17
CA ALA A 390 -22.54 19.53 -20.04
C ALA A 390 -23.36 19.05 -18.84
N ALA A 391 -22.71 18.89 -17.68
CA ALA A 391 -23.23 18.26 -16.48
C ALA A 391 -24.75 18.47 -16.27
N VAL A 392 -25.56 17.54 -16.77
CA VAL A 392 -26.99 17.55 -16.50
C VAL A 392 -27.13 16.93 -15.12
N HIS A 393 -27.44 17.76 -14.12
CA HIS A 393 -27.91 17.34 -12.80
C HIS A 393 -29.27 16.62 -12.89
N ARG A 394 -29.36 15.51 -13.62
CA ARG A 394 -30.50 14.59 -13.58
C ARG A 394 -29.98 13.18 -13.48
N HIS A 395 -30.53 12.47 -12.50
CA HIS A 395 -30.44 11.02 -12.36
C HIS A 395 -30.93 10.34 -13.64
N HIS A 396 -30.01 10.08 -14.58
CA HIS A 396 -30.24 9.18 -15.69
C HIS A 396 -29.55 7.85 -15.37
N PRO A 397 -30.22 6.69 -15.52
CA PRO A 397 -29.68 5.38 -15.13
C PRO A 397 -28.47 4.89 -15.95
N LEU A 398 -27.93 5.70 -16.87
CA LEU A 398 -26.83 5.36 -17.76
C LEU A 398 -25.53 6.14 -17.50
N HIS A 399 -25.46 6.97 -16.45
CA HIS A 399 -24.27 7.76 -16.13
C HIS A 399 -23.67 7.39 -14.77
N PRO A 400 -22.36 7.07 -14.70
CA PRO A 400 -21.67 6.85 -13.44
C PRO A 400 -21.76 8.10 -12.55
N ARG A 401 -21.86 7.92 -11.23
CA ARG A 401 -21.89 9.05 -10.29
C ARG A 401 -20.52 9.76 -10.32
N PRO A 402 -20.45 11.09 -10.51
CA PRO A 402 -19.18 11.80 -10.52
C PRO A 402 -18.50 11.72 -9.13
N PRO A 403 -17.16 11.57 -9.08
CA PRO A 403 -16.43 11.51 -7.82
C PRO A 403 -16.52 12.86 -7.06
N PRO A 404 -16.44 12.85 -5.72
CA PRO A 404 -16.50 14.06 -4.92
C PRO A 404 -15.34 15.02 -5.26
N PRO A 405 -15.52 16.34 -5.04
CA PRO A 405 -14.46 17.32 -5.32
C PRO A 405 -13.18 17.04 -4.53
N ALA A 406 -12.03 17.11 -5.19
CA ALA A 406 -10.73 16.88 -4.58
C ALA A 406 -10.04 18.19 -4.21
N SER A 407 -9.33 18.22 -3.08
CA SER A 407 -8.54 19.36 -2.61
C SER A 407 -7.07 19.20 -2.99
N LEU A 408 -6.55 20.12 -3.79
CA LEU A 408 -5.16 20.21 -4.21
C LEU A 408 -4.35 20.95 -3.14
N ARG A 409 -3.17 20.44 -2.82
CA ARG A 409 -2.26 21.04 -1.82
C ARG A 409 -0.83 21.14 -2.34
N HIS A 410 -0.06 22.07 -1.78
CA HIS A 410 1.33 22.32 -2.14
C HIS A 410 2.27 21.14 -1.81
N ASP A 411 1.99 20.38 -0.75
CA ASP A 411 2.79 19.24 -0.30
C ASP A 411 2.81 18.09 -1.34
N ILE A 412 1.78 18.00 -2.18
CA ILE A 412 1.62 17.01 -3.27
C ILE A 412 1.75 17.63 -4.67
N ASP A 413 2.40 18.79 -4.78
CA ASP A 413 2.59 19.52 -6.04
C ASP A 413 1.30 19.84 -6.80
N TYR A 414 0.19 20.08 -6.09
CA TYR A 414 -1.14 20.29 -6.68
C TYR A 414 -1.48 19.21 -7.72
N THR A 415 -1.16 17.96 -7.39
CA THR A 415 -1.51 16.78 -8.17
C THR A 415 -2.70 16.08 -7.52
N VAL A 416 -3.66 15.60 -8.30
CA VAL A 416 -4.76 14.75 -7.81
C VAL A 416 -4.85 13.47 -8.62
N LYS A 417 -5.07 12.38 -7.88
CA LYS A 417 -5.27 11.03 -8.39
C LYS A 417 -6.59 10.53 -7.84
N VAL A 418 -7.50 10.10 -8.71
CA VAL A 418 -8.85 9.65 -8.32
C VAL A 418 -9.07 8.25 -8.83
N GLU A 419 -9.51 7.37 -7.95
CA GLU A 419 -10.09 6.09 -8.30
C GLU A 419 -11.59 6.28 -8.53
N SER A 420 -12.05 5.89 -9.72
CA SER A 420 -13.47 5.81 -10.04
C SER A 420 -13.87 4.35 -10.05
N GLY A 421 -14.74 3.93 -9.11
CA GLY A 421 -15.27 2.57 -9.02
C GLY A 421 -16.72 2.47 -9.52
N GLY A 422 -17.26 1.24 -9.57
CA GLY A 422 -18.61 0.97 -10.05
C GLY A 422 -18.79 1.22 -11.54
N LEU A 423 -17.72 1.05 -12.32
CA LEU A 423 -17.73 1.15 -13.78
C LEU A 423 -18.03 -0.21 -14.40
N GLU A 424 -18.50 -0.20 -15.64
CA GLU A 424 -18.72 -1.43 -16.40
C GLU A 424 -17.37 -1.99 -16.88
N PRO A 425 -17.17 -3.32 -16.83
CA PRO A 425 -16.03 -4.01 -17.42
C PRO A 425 -15.82 -3.68 -18.89
N PHE A 426 -14.56 -3.77 -19.33
CA PHE A 426 -14.13 -3.62 -20.71
C PHE A 426 -14.66 -2.38 -21.47
N THR A 427 -15.00 -1.32 -20.75
CA THR A 427 -15.74 -0.17 -21.26
C THR A 427 -14.86 1.07 -21.35
N THR A 428 -15.00 1.82 -22.45
CA THR A 428 -14.30 3.10 -22.63
C THR A 428 -15.06 4.22 -21.93
N TYR A 429 -14.34 5.03 -21.16
CA TYR A 429 -14.86 6.20 -20.48
C TYR A 429 -14.03 7.44 -20.81
N TYR A 430 -14.68 8.60 -20.72
CA TYR A 430 -14.08 9.91 -20.89
C TYR A 430 -14.16 10.68 -19.59
N TYR A 431 -13.09 11.40 -19.23
CA TYR A 431 -12.98 12.15 -17.99
C TYR A 431 -12.47 13.58 -18.21
N GLN A 432 -12.96 14.53 -17.42
CA GLN A 432 -12.50 15.91 -17.45
C GLN A 432 -12.51 16.51 -16.03
N SER A 433 -11.44 17.23 -15.69
CA SER A 433 -11.30 17.98 -14.44
C SER A 433 -11.61 19.46 -14.67
N THR A 434 -12.30 20.10 -13.72
CA THR A 434 -12.60 21.54 -13.74
C THR A 434 -12.19 22.16 -12.41
N VAL A 435 -11.55 23.33 -12.43
CA VAL A 435 -11.23 24.08 -11.21
C VAL A 435 -12.49 24.75 -10.68
N CYS A 436 -12.91 24.38 -9.47
CA CYS A 436 -14.15 24.88 -8.85
C CYS A 436 -14.14 26.41 -8.76
N GLY A 437 -15.23 27.05 -9.20
CA GLY A 437 -15.35 28.51 -9.21
C GLY A 437 -14.57 29.19 -10.35
N SER A 438 -14.17 28.45 -11.39
CA SER A 438 -13.54 29.01 -12.59
C SER A 438 -13.99 28.27 -13.86
N GLU A 439 -13.74 28.89 -15.01
CA GLU A 439 -13.94 28.27 -16.34
C GLU A 439 -12.77 27.37 -16.79
N ASN A 440 -11.74 27.21 -15.96
CA ASN A 440 -10.55 26.43 -16.33
C ASN A 440 -10.84 24.93 -16.26
N ARG A 441 -10.74 24.26 -17.41
CA ARG A 441 -10.96 22.83 -17.59
C ARG A 441 -9.73 22.13 -18.14
N SER A 442 -9.51 20.89 -17.74
CA SER A 442 -8.50 20.02 -18.37
C SER A 442 -8.94 19.63 -19.80
N PRO A 443 -8.03 19.13 -20.64
CA PRO A 443 -8.41 18.33 -21.79
C PRO A 443 -9.29 17.13 -21.36
N ILE A 444 -10.13 16.63 -22.26
CA ILE A 444 -10.93 15.43 -22.06
C ILE A 444 -10.00 14.22 -22.20
N GLY A 445 -9.77 13.49 -21.12
CA GLY A 445 -9.05 12.21 -21.15
C GLY A 445 -9.99 11.06 -21.53
N ARG A 446 -9.41 9.98 -22.04
CA ARG A 446 -10.02 8.69 -22.32
C ARG A 446 -9.35 7.63 -21.46
N THR A 447 -10.12 6.67 -20.98
CA THR A 447 -9.64 5.50 -20.24
C THR A 447 -10.47 4.29 -20.58
N LYS A 448 -10.01 3.09 -20.21
CA LYS A 448 -10.72 1.83 -20.43
C LYS A 448 -10.55 0.91 -19.21
N THR A 449 -11.65 0.36 -18.71
CA THR A 449 -11.65 -0.62 -17.61
C THR A 449 -11.17 -1.99 -18.10
N SER A 450 -10.64 -2.81 -17.20
CA SER A 450 -10.16 -4.17 -17.52
C SER A 450 -11.32 -5.09 -17.94
N PRO A 451 -11.05 -6.08 -18.81
CA PRO A 451 -12.07 -7.04 -19.20
C PRO A 451 -12.42 -7.99 -18.07
N GLY A 452 -13.71 -8.33 -17.98
CA GLY A 452 -14.22 -9.40 -17.13
C GLY A 452 -13.93 -10.78 -17.71
N ALA A 453 -14.32 -11.83 -16.98
CA ALA A 453 -13.98 -13.22 -17.33
C ALA A 453 -14.59 -13.72 -18.65
N GLU A 454 -15.69 -13.13 -19.09
CA GLU A 454 -16.45 -13.52 -20.30
C GLU A 454 -16.29 -12.53 -21.46
N ASP A 455 -15.49 -11.47 -21.28
CA ASP A 455 -15.26 -10.45 -22.32
C ASP A 455 -14.23 -10.91 -23.36
N ASP A 456 -14.49 -10.60 -24.63
CA ASP A 456 -13.54 -10.84 -25.73
C ASP A 456 -12.51 -9.71 -25.82
N ALA A 457 -11.40 -9.91 -25.10
CA ALA A 457 -10.28 -8.98 -25.04
C ALA A 457 -9.34 -9.02 -26.27
N ALA A 458 -9.48 -9.98 -27.18
CA ALA A 458 -8.53 -10.20 -28.28
C ALA A 458 -8.92 -9.45 -29.56
N ARG A 459 -8.92 -8.11 -29.53
CA ARG A 459 -9.20 -7.27 -30.71
C ARG A 459 -7.91 -6.74 -31.35
N LYS A 460 -7.74 -6.95 -32.66
CA LYS A 460 -6.48 -6.68 -33.39
C LYS A 460 -6.29 -5.22 -33.87
N ASN A 461 -7.30 -4.36 -33.75
CA ASN A 461 -7.31 -3.05 -34.42
C ASN A 461 -7.12 -1.84 -33.49
N ASN A 462 -6.82 -2.03 -32.21
CA ASN A 462 -6.65 -0.91 -31.27
C ASN A 462 -5.67 -1.25 -30.14
N VAL A 463 -5.16 -0.20 -29.47
CA VAL A 463 -4.38 -0.29 -28.24
C VAL A 463 -5.31 -0.05 -27.04
N ASP A 464 -5.28 -0.98 -26.08
CA ASP A 464 -6.10 -0.89 -24.87
C ASP A 464 -5.35 -0.27 -23.69
N TYR A 465 -4.07 -0.64 -23.50
CA TYR A 465 -3.23 -0.18 -22.40
C TYR A 465 -1.82 0.16 -22.91
N VAL A 466 -1.19 1.15 -22.29
CA VAL A 466 0.23 1.45 -22.49
C VAL A 466 1.02 0.98 -21.28
N LEU A 467 1.99 0.08 -21.51
CA LEU A 467 2.96 -0.32 -20.49
C LEU A 467 4.19 0.56 -20.64
N HIS A 468 4.68 1.12 -19.53
CA HIS A 468 5.96 1.82 -19.51
C HIS A 468 6.87 1.10 -18.53
N LEU A 469 8.04 0.66 -18.97
CA LEU A 469 8.89 -0.26 -18.21
C LEU A 469 10.03 0.43 -17.45
N GLY A 470 10.19 1.74 -17.61
CA GLY A 470 11.10 2.58 -16.85
C GLY A 470 11.82 3.59 -17.73
N ASP A 471 12.72 4.38 -17.13
CA ASP A 471 13.38 5.52 -17.76
C ASP A 471 12.42 6.60 -18.28
N TYR A 472 11.35 6.86 -17.54
CA TYR A 472 10.35 7.88 -17.90
C TYR A 472 10.98 9.28 -17.90
N ILE A 473 11.94 9.51 -17.00
CA ILE A 473 12.78 10.70 -16.94
C ILE A 473 14.25 10.26 -16.83
N TYR A 474 15.16 11.15 -17.23
CA TYR A 474 16.58 11.04 -16.92
C TYR A 474 16.99 12.08 -15.87
N GLU A 475 17.82 11.67 -14.92
CA GLU A 475 18.28 12.50 -13.80
C GLU A 475 19.33 13.52 -14.22
N THR A 476 20.10 13.21 -15.27
CA THR A 476 21.19 14.01 -15.80
C THR A 476 20.75 15.33 -16.45
N GLY A 477 21.70 16.26 -16.50
CA GLY A 477 21.61 17.48 -17.27
C GLY A 477 22.07 17.29 -18.71
N ARG A 478 21.35 17.83 -19.69
CA ARG A 478 21.73 17.83 -21.11
C ARG A 478 21.37 19.15 -21.78
N GLY A 479 22.27 19.65 -22.62
CA GLY A 479 22.05 20.85 -23.43
C GLY A 479 22.05 22.16 -22.64
N THR A 480 21.86 23.26 -23.35
CA THR A 480 21.85 24.63 -22.82
C THR A 480 20.44 25.21 -22.88
N LEU A 481 19.82 25.50 -21.74
CA LEU A 481 18.47 26.07 -21.67
C LEU A 481 18.39 27.39 -22.45
N GLY A 482 17.37 27.52 -23.31
CA GLY A 482 17.18 28.67 -24.18
C GLY A 482 17.92 28.58 -25.52
N SER A 483 18.86 27.64 -25.67
CA SER A 483 19.61 27.41 -26.92
C SER A 483 19.24 26.08 -27.59
N ASP A 484 19.21 24.98 -26.83
CA ASP A 484 18.89 23.66 -27.37
C ASP A 484 17.41 23.33 -27.16
N ALA A 485 16.74 22.85 -28.21
CA ALA A 485 15.30 22.54 -28.19
C ALA A 485 14.90 21.48 -27.13
N ARG A 486 15.84 20.61 -26.73
CA ARG A 486 15.64 19.56 -25.72
C ARG A 486 16.54 19.73 -24.49
N ALA A 487 16.99 20.96 -24.21
CA ALA A 487 17.78 21.22 -23.00
C ALA A 487 16.98 20.86 -21.75
N THR A 488 17.61 20.17 -20.80
CA THR A 488 16.95 19.72 -19.57
C THR A 488 16.82 20.84 -18.53
N ASN A 489 15.76 20.78 -17.73
CA ASN A 489 15.51 21.66 -16.60
C ASN A 489 15.21 20.81 -15.33
N PRO A 490 15.94 20.98 -14.22
CA PRO A 490 17.14 21.83 -14.07
C PRO A 490 18.30 21.42 -14.98
N ILE A 491 19.26 22.35 -15.19
CA ILE A 491 20.45 22.18 -16.05
C ILE A 491 21.40 21.11 -15.51
N GLY A 492 21.35 20.82 -14.20
CA GLY A 492 22.19 19.82 -13.53
C GLY A 492 21.47 18.50 -13.26
N GLU A 493 22.22 17.62 -12.57
CA GLU A 493 21.71 16.37 -12.02
C GLU A 493 20.64 16.62 -10.94
N THR A 494 19.61 15.77 -10.88
CA THR A 494 18.48 15.94 -9.94
C THR A 494 18.73 15.34 -8.56
N PHE A 495 18.59 16.15 -7.50
CA PHE A 495 18.78 15.70 -6.11
C PHE A 495 17.60 16.02 -5.19
N SER A 496 17.08 17.23 -5.29
CA SER A 496 16.01 17.72 -4.43
C SER A 496 14.64 17.32 -4.93
N LEU A 497 13.64 17.32 -4.05
CA LEU A 497 12.24 17.13 -4.45
C LEU A 497 11.80 18.13 -5.53
N TYR A 498 12.33 19.35 -5.49
CA TYR A 498 12.05 20.38 -6.50
C TYR A 498 12.63 20.00 -7.87
N ASP A 499 13.84 19.46 -7.90
CA ASP A 499 14.50 19.05 -9.15
C ASP A 499 13.70 17.95 -9.85
N TYR A 500 13.32 16.91 -9.11
CA TYR A 500 12.50 15.82 -9.65
C TYR A 500 11.14 16.32 -10.14
N ARG A 501 10.44 17.15 -9.36
CA ARG A 501 9.15 17.73 -9.79
C ARG A 501 9.31 18.58 -11.04
N THR A 502 10.41 19.31 -11.18
CA THR A 502 10.70 20.13 -12.35
C THR A 502 11.01 19.27 -13.57
N LYS A 503 11.78 18.20 -13.42
CA LYS A 503 12.11 17.27 -14.50
C LYS A 503 10.86 16.51 -14.97
N ILE A 504 10.06 15.96 -14.05
CA ILE A 504 8.78 15.30 -14.38
C ILE A 504 7.84 16.27 -15.09
N ALA A 505 7.74 17.52 -14.61
CA ALA A 505 6.93 18.54 -15.26
C ALA A 505 7.43 18.81 -16.69
N GLN A 506 8.74 18.95 -16.89
CA GLN A 506 9.32 19.14 -18.23
C GLN A 506 8.94 18.01 -19.19
N TYR A 507 9.16 16.75 -18.81
CA TYR A 507 8.82 15.61 -19.68
C TYR A 507 7.33 15.60 -20.02
N ARG A 508 6.47 15.94 -19.06
CA ARG A 508 5.01 16.03 -19.25
C ARG A 508 4.51 17.29 -19.97
N THR A 509 5.41 18.16 -20.44
CA THR A 509 5.04 19.24 -21.38
C THR A 509 5.11 18.81 -22.85
N ASP A 510 5.70 17.65 -23.13
CA ASP A 510 5.70 17.09 -24.48
C ASP A 510 4.27 16.74 -24.91
N LEU A 511 3.86 17.26 -26.07
CA LEU A 511 2.49 17.15 -26.54
C LEU A 511 2.13 15.71 -26.96
N ASP A 512 3.08 14.95 -27.48
CA ASP A 512 2.86 13.57 -27.90
C ASP A 512 2.72 12.66 -26.68
N LEU A 513 3.55 12.89 -25.65
CA LEU A 513 3.43 12.21 -24.37
C LEU A 513 2.10 12.55 -23.68
N LEU A 514 1.73 13.83 -23.65
CA LEU A 514 0.45 14.28 -23.08
C LEU A 514 -0.73 13.64 -23.81
N LEU A 515 -0.70 13.60 -25.14
CA LEU A 515 -1.73 12.98 -25.96
C LEU A 515 -1.83 11.48 -25.67
N SER A 516 -0.70 10.78 -25.52
CA SER A 516 -0.73 9.36 -25.18
C SER A 516 -1.33 9.08 -23.80
N HIS A 517 -1.00 9.88 -22.78
CA HIS A 517 -1.64 9.83 -21.45
C HIS A 517 -3.12 10.22 -21.49
N GLN A 518 -3.50 11.12 -22.40
CA GLN A 518 -4.89 11.52 -22.60
C GLN A 518 -5.70 10.42 -23.29
N GLN A 519 -5.09 9.64 -24.18
CA GLN A 519 -5.79 8.64 -24.99
C GLN A 519 -5.88 7.26 -24.33
N PHE A 520 -4.87 6.86 -23.56
CA PHE A 520 -4.77 5.49 -23.06
C PHE A 520 -4.59 5.43 -21.55
N PRO A 521 -5.10 4.39 -20.88
CA PRO A 521 -4.67 4.05 -19.53
C PRO A 521 -3.22 3.54 -19.55
N TRP A 522 -2.37 4.16 -18.74
CA TRP A 522 -0.96 3.79 -18.59
C TRP A 522 -0.72 2.95 -17.33
N ILE A 523 0.16 1.95 -17.44
CA ILE A 523 0.65 1.13 -16.32
C ILE A 523 2.17 1.34 -16.19
N PRO A 524 2.62 2.42 -15.52
CA PRO A 524 4.04 2.81 -15.51
C PRO A 524 4.86 2.17 -14.39
N MET A 525 5.97 1.55 -14.74
CA MET A 525 7.04 1.15 -13.83
C MET A 525 8.21 2.12 -13.95
N TRP A 526 8.99 2.26 -12.88
CA TRP A 526 10.30 2.88 -12.95
C TRP A 526 11.35 1.87 -13.36
N ASP A 527 12.48 2.41 -13.80
CA ASP A 527 13.77 1.74 -13.80
C ASP A 527 14.74 2.51 -12.88
N ASP A 528 15.98 2.76 -13.29
CA ASP A 528 16.96 3.44 -12.45
C ASP A 528 16.97 4.96 -12.66
N GLN A 529 16.76 5.45 -13.87
CA GLN A 529 16.85 6.88 -14.23
C GLN A 529 15.78 7.76 -13.57
N GLU A 530 14.68 7.19 -13.09
CA GLU A 530 13.73 7.89 -12.22
C GLU A 530 14.36 8.34 -10.88
N VAL A 531 15.51 7.78 -10.50
CA VAL A 531 16.30 8.19 -9.34
C VAL A 531 17.73 8.56 -9.77
N THR A 532 18.49 7.58 -10.27
CA THR A 532 19.80 7.76 -10.93
C THR A 532 20.34 6.42 -11.44
N ASN A 533 21.19 6.51 -12.47
CA ASN A 533 21.80 5.40 -13.19
C ASN A 533 22.39 4.27 -12.32
N SER A 534 22.02 3.03 -12.65
CA SER A 534 22.45 1.77 -12.05
C SER A 534 22.16 1.67 -10.54
N GLY A 535 20.92 1.99 -10.16
CA GLY A 535 20.47 1.92 -8.78
C GLY A 535 20.36 0.51 -8.20
N TYR A 536 20.76 0.40 -6.94
CA TYR A 536 20.58 -0.78 -6.09
C TYR A 536 20.10 -0.35 -4.69
N ARG A 537 19.85 -1.30 -3.77
CA ARG A 537 19.29 -1.00 -2.44
C ARG A 537 20.03 0.11 -1.70
N ASP A 538 21.36 0.07 -1.67
CA ASP A 538 22.16 0.94 -0.81
C ASP A 538 22.92 2.05 -1.57
N GLY A 539 22.70 2.20 -2.89
CA GLY A 539 23.41 3.21 -3.68
C GLY A 539 23.14 3.16 -5.18
N PHE A 540 23.99 3.87 -5.93
CA PHE A 540 23.92 4.10 -7.37
C PHE A 540 25.33 4.35 -7.93
N SER A 541 25.45 4.49 -9.26
CA SER A 541 26.75 4.70 -9.93
C SER A 541 27.58 5.83 -9.33
N ASN A 542 26.94 6.96 -9.04
CA ASN A 542 27.60 8.19 -8.60
C ASN A 542 27.41 8.47 -7.09
N MET A 543 26.81 7.54 -6.33
CA MET A 543 26.47 7.79 -4.91
C MET A 543 26.31 6.49 -4.11
N ASN A 544 27.12 6.31 -3.06
CA ASN A 544 27.20 5.04 -2.31
C ASN A 544 27.40 5.21 -0.80
N ASN A 545 26.88 6.30 -0.21
CA ASN A 545 26.95 6.62 1.23
C ASN A 545 28.36 6.65 1.85
N THR A 546 29.39 6.91 1.05
CA THR A 546 30.73 7.31 1.53
C THR A 546 30.76 8.79 1.92
N GLU A 547 31.69 9.22 2.79
CA GLU A 547 31.88 10.64 3.14
C GLU A 547 31.98 11.53 1.89
N ASP A 548 32.74 11.06 0.90
CA ASP A 548 32.93 11.73 -0.38
C ASP A 548 31.61 11.88 -1.17
N SER A 549 30.74 10.86 -1.11
CA SER A 549 29.40 10.89 -1.70
C SER A 549 28.38 11.75 -0.94
N PHE A 550 28.68 12.20 0.28
CA PHE A 550 27.91 13.24 0.95
C PHE A 550 28.41 14.64 0.57
N LEU A 551 29.68 14.80 0.23
CA LEU A 551 30.26 16.12 -0.04
C LEU A 551 30.09 16.57 -1.49
N LYS A 552 30.20 15.65 -2.47
CA LYS A 552 30.31 15.97 -3.90
C LYS A 552 28.96 15.99 -4.67
N PRO A 553 28.05 14.99 -4.54
CA PRO A 553 26.81 14.92 -5.32
C PRO A 553 25.62 15.50 -4.55
N GLY A 554 25.65 16.80 -4.25
CA GLY A 554 24.46 17.54 -3.80
C GLY A 554 24.13 17.51 -2.30
N ARG A 555 25.00 17.02 -1.43
CA ARG A 555 24.85 17.05 0.05
C ARG A 555 23.57 16.39 0.59
N VAL A 556 23.11 15.34 -0.08
CA VAL A 556 21.99 14.48 0.36
C VAL A 556 22.50 13.07 0.62
N SER A 557 21.71 12.23 1.32
CA SER A 557 21.98 10.79 1.40
C SER A 557 21.32 10.04 0.23
N VAL A 558 21.75 8.80 -0.03
CA VAL A 558 21.06 7.88 -0.98
C VAL A 558 19.57 7.79 -0.65
N ASP A 559 19.23 7.59 0.62
CA ASP A 559 17.86 7.48 1.08
C ASP A 559 17.07 8.78 0.84
N GLN A 560 17.67 9.94 1.13
CA GLN A 560 17.01 11.21 0.91
C GLN A 560 16.75 11.48 -0.58
N ARG A 561 17.67 11.10 -1.46
CA ARG A 561 17.50 11.20 -2.92
C ARG A 561 16.39 10.27 -3.41
N LYS A 562 16.36 9.01 -2.97
CA LYS A 562 15.26 8.06 -3.24
C LYS A 562 13.91 8.62 -2.78
N MET A 563 13.85 9.10 -1.54
CA MET A 563 12.64 9.71 -0.98
C MET A 563 12.16 10.90 -1.79
N ASN A 564 13.07 11.74 -2.31
CA ASN A 564 12.71 12.87 -3.17
C ASN A 564 12.10 12.40 -4.50
N ALA A 565 12.69 11.40 -5.15
CA ALA A 565 12.17 10.82 -6.40
C ALA A 565 10.78 10.19 -6.22
N VAL A 566 10.59 9.42 -5.15
CA VAL A 566 9.30 8.76 -4.84
C VAL A 566 8.22 9.78 -4.53
N ARG A 567 8.53 10.80 -3.71
CA ARG A 567 7.60 11.90 -3.40
C ARG A 567 7.24 12.71 -4.64
N ALA A 568 8.15 12.88 -5.59
CA ALA A 568 7.86 13.57 -6.86
C ALA A 568 6.94 12.72 -7.77
N SER A 569 7.12 11.41 -7.75
CA SER A 569 6.27 10.45 -8.47
C SER A 569 4.87 10.28 -7.86
N ASN A 570 4.66 10.85 -6.67
CA ASN A 570 3.44 10.73 -5.87
C ASN A 570 3.05 9.25 -5.65
N VAL A 571 4.06 8.43 -5.38
CA VAL A 571 3.90 7.05 -4.90
C VAL A 571 3.74 7.12 -3.38
N ASP A 572 2.88 6.27 -2.82
CA ASP A 572 2.69 6.30 -1.38
C ASP A 572 3.88 5.69 -0.62
N LEU A 573 4.15 6.24 0.55
CA LEU A 573 5.35 5.95 1.34
C LEU A 573 5.17 4.75 2.29
N ASP A 574 4.05 4.04 2.22
CA ASP A 574 3.65 3.05 3.22
C ASP A 574 3.98 1.59 2.84
N ASP A 575 4.35 1.31 1.58
CA ASP A 575 4.92 0.02 1.09
C ASP A 575 6.44 0.08 0.82
N ASN A 576 7.23 0.72 1.69
CA ASN A 576 8.71 0.81 1.53
C ASN A 576 9.15 1.28 0.12
N LEU A 577 8.42 2.20 -0.49
CA LEU A 577 8.70 2.71 -1.83
C LEU A 577 8.54 1.64 -2.94
N ARG A 578 7.76 0.57 -2.78
CA ARG A 578 7.57 -0.47 -3.81
C ARG A 578 6.41 -0.15 -4.75
N ILE A 579 6.55 -0.50 -6.03
CA ILE A 579 5.51 -0.26 -7.06
C ILE A 579 5.08 -1.51 -7.86
N ARG A 580 5.58 -2.69 -7.45
CA ARG A 580 5.18 -4.02 -7.99
C ARG A 580 3.67 -4.25 -7.87
N ARG A 581 3.06 -4.89 -8.88
CA ARG A 581 1.59 -5.08 -8.94
C ARG A 581 1.19 -6.12 -9.99
N SER A 582 -0.02 -6.68 -9.87
CA SER A 582 -0.58 -7.61 -10.85
C SER A 582 -2.01 -7.25 -11.24
N PHE A 583 -2.39 -7.57 -12.48
CA PHE A 583 -3.71 -7.34 -13.05
C PHE A 583 -4.21 -8.60 -13.74
N SER A 584 -5.45 -8.98 -13.44
CA SER A 584 -6.14 -10.06 -14.16
C SER A 584 -7.02 -9.46 -15.25
N MET A 585 -6.64 -9.66 -16.50
CA MET A 585 -7.33 -9.13 -17.68
C MET A 585 -8.16 -10.26 -18.31
N GLY A 586 -9.38 -10.43 -17.81
CA GLY A 586 -10.27 -11.53 -18.18
C GLY A 586 -9.61 -12.90 -18.05
N LYS A 587 -10.01 -13.88 -18.87
CA LYS A 587 -9.33 -15.18 -19.00
C LYS A 587 -8.09 -15.12 -19.91
N LEU A 588 -7.90 -14.02 -20.63
CA LEU A 588 -6.85 -13.92 -21.64
C LEU A 588 -5.46 -13.82 -21.01
N LEU A 589 -5.23 -12.90 -20.07
CA LEU A 589 -3.89 -12.70 -19.54
C LEU A 589 -3.89 -12.24 -18.07
N ASP A 590 -2.85 -12.64 -17.34
CA ASP A 590 -2.41 -11.98 -16.12
C ASP A 590 -1.17 -11.15 -16.45
N LEU A 591 -1.21 -9.85 -16.14
CA LEU A 591 -0.08 -8.95 -16.21
C LEU A 591 0.57 -8.84 -14.82
N ILE A 592 1.87 -9.15 -14.72
CA ILE A 592 2.64 -9.14 -13.49
C ILE A 592 3.80 -8.15 -13.66
N MET A 593 3.74 -7.01 -12.99
CA MET A 593 4.74 -5.93 -13.08
C MET A 593 5.73 -6.03 -11.90
N LEU A 594 7.02 -6.19 -12.22
CA LEU A 594 8.13 -6.36 -11.28
C LEU A 594 8.88 -5.06 -11.05
N ASP A 595 9.39 -4.85 -9.84
CA ASP A 595 10.40 -3.84 -9.52
C ASP A 595 11.76 -4.51 -9.32
N THR A 596 12.73 -4.24 -10.19
CA THR A 596 14.07 -4.85 -10.12
C THR A 596 15.18 -3.86 -9.82
N ARG A 597 14.87 -2.65 -9.30
CA ARG A 597 15.89 -1.60 -9.09
C ARG A 597 16.02 -1.14 -7.64
N ASN A 598 15.06 -0.36 -7.17
CA ASN A 598 15.36 0.62 -6.12
C ASN A 598 15.20 0.06 -4.69
N CYS A 599 14.46 -1.04 -4.52
CA CYS A 599 14.07 -1.56 -3.21
C CYS A 599 15.03 -2.61 -2.66
N ASP A 600 15.14 -3.78 -3.30
CA ASP A 600 15.78 -4.95 -2.69
C ASP A 600 16.96 -5.51 -3.52
N ARG A 601 17.33 -4.83 -4.62
CA ARG A 601 18.41 -5.23 -5.52
C ARG A 601 19.77 -5.18 -4.81
N SER A 602 20.50 -6.30 -4.87
CA SER A 602 21.92 -6.36 -4.47
C SER A 602 22.82 -5.58 -5.43
N ILE A 603 23.95 -5.08 -4.93
CA ILE A 603 24.92 -4.27 -5.70
C ILE A 603 25.15 -4.78 -7.13
N THR A 604 25.12 -3.83 -8.06
CA THR A 604 25.26 -4.03 -9.52
C THR A 604 26.57 -3.42 -10.03
N THR A 605 26.81 -3.47 -11.34
CA THR A 605 27.92 -2.76 -11.98
C THR A 605 27.73 -1.25 -11.87
N LEU A 606 28.76 -0.55 -11.42
CA LEU A 606 28.80 0.90 -11.18
C LEU A 606 29.96 1.55 -11.95
N ASN A 607 30.42 0.89 -13.02
CA ASN A 607 31.64 1.17 -13.79
C ASN A 607 32.96 0.85 -13.06
N TRP A 608 33.09 1.17 -11.77
CA TRP A 608 34.35 1.01 -11.01
C TRP A 608 34.49 -0.34 -10.29
N ASN A 609 33.43 -1.15 -10.20
CA ASN A 609 33.41 -2.43 -9.48
C ASN A 609 33.15 -3.64 -10.40
N ASN A 610 33.36 -3.51 -11.70
CA ASN A 610 32.92 -4.51 -12.69
C ASN A 610 33.54 -5.90 -12.43
N ASP A 611 34.85 -5.95 -12.14
CA ASP A 611 35.57 -7.19 -11.86
C ASP A 611 35.03 -7.87 -10.59
N TYR A 612 34.79 -7.09 -9.53
CA TYR A 612 34.20 -7.58 -8.29
C TYR A 612 32.80 -8.16 -8.50
N ILE A 613 31.97 -7.52 -9.32
CA ILE A 613 30.63 -8.04 -9.62
C ILE A 613 30.69 -9.32 -10.46
N ALA A 614 31.69 -9.45 -11.34
CA ALA A 614 31.91 -10.66 -12.12
C ALA A 614 32.26 -11.86 -11.23
N GLU A 615 33.02 -11.65 -10.14
CA GLU A 615 33.34 -12.67 -9.14
C GLU A 615 32.11 -13.09 -8.33
N LEU A 616 31.23 -12.13 -8.00
CA LEU A 616 30.05 -12.36 -7.18
C LEU A 616 28.81 -12.85 -7.95
N LYS A 617 28.90 -13.03 -9.27
CA LYS A 617 27.71 -13.34 -10.09
C LYS A 617 26.96 -14.58 -9.57
N ASP A 618 27.69 -15.64 -9.22
CA ASP A 618 27.12 -16.92 -8.82
C ASP A 618 26.81 -17.02 -7.31
N ASP A 619 26.93 -15.92 -6.56
CA ASP A 619 26.63 -15.88 -5.13
C ASP A 619 25.11 -16.02 -4.86
N ALA A 620 24.75 -17.08 -4.13
CA ALA A 620 23.37 -17.44 -3.79
C ALA A 620 22.64 -16.41 -2.92
N GLY A 621 23.36 -15.53 -2.23
CA GLY A 621 22.81 -14.46 -1.39
C GLY A 621 22.40 -13.22 -2.16
N ARG A 622 22.70 -13.13 -3.46
CA ARG A 622 22.32 -11.97 -4.29
C ARG A 622 20.89 -12.11 -4.79
N SER A 623 20.20 -10.97 -4.85
CA SER A 623 18.84 -10.89 -5.37
C SER A 623 18.61 -9.60 -6.16
N LEU A 624 17.70 -9.65 -7.14
CA LEU A 624 17.18 -8.46 -7.85
C LEU A 624 15.93 -7.89 -7.16
N MET A 625 15.11 -8.78 -6.58
CA MET A 625 13.76 -8.47 -6.13
C MET A 625 13.61 -8.58 -4.59
N GLY A 626 14.58 -9.19 -3.91
CA GLY A 626 14.45 -9.63 -2.53
C GLY A 626 13.46 -10.78 -2.36
N SER A 627 13.55 -11.45 -1.21
CA SER A 627 12.74 -12.64 -0.93
C SER A 627 11.23 -12.38 -0.91
N HIS A 628 10.79 -11.18 -0.52
CA HIS A 628 9.37 -10.84 -0.48
C HIS A 628 8.74 -10.74 -1.87
N GLN A 629 9.36 -10.02 -2.80
CA GLN A 629 8.84 -9.91 -4.16
C GLN A 629 9.07 -11.20 -4.95
N GLU A 630 10.16 -11.93 -4.74
CA GLU A 630 10.36 -13.27 -5.32
C GLU A 630 9.21 -14.21 -4.93
N ASN A 631 8.93 -14.34 -3.63
CA ASN A 631 7.82 -15.16 -3.15
C ASN A 631 6.47 -14.70 -3.68
N TRP A 632 6.23 -13.39 -3.71
CA TRP A 632 5.01 -12.85 -4.30
C TRP A 632 4.90 -13.16 -5.79
N PHE A 633 5.97 -13.02 -6.56
CA PHE A 633 6.01 -13.28 -8.00
C PHE A 633 5.66 -14.73 -8.30
N TYR A 634 6.30 -15.68 -7.60
CA TYR A 634 5.98 -17.10 -7.73
C TYR A 634 4.53 -17.40 -7.35
N ASN A 635 4.01 -16.75 -6.31
CA ASN A 635 2.61 -16.87 -5.93
C ASN A 635 1.65 -16.27 -6.97
N GLN A 636 2.05 -15.24 -7.72
CA GLN A 636 1.22 -14.70 -8.82
C GLN A 636 1.21 -15.65 -10.01
N LEU A 637 2.35 -16.22 -10.40
CA LEU A 637 2.42 -17.24 -11.44
C LEU A 637 1.54 -18.45 -11.09
N ALA A 638 1.60 -18.88 -9.83
CA ALA A 638 0.78 -19.94 -9.25
C ALA A 638 -0.72 -19.65 -9.37
N LYS A 639 -1.13 -18.48 -8.87
CA LYS A 639 -2.54 -18.05 -8.92
C LYS A 639 -3.04 -17.92 -10.34
N SER A 640 -2.23 -17.39 -11.23
CA SER A 640 -2.54 -17.26 -12.65
C SER A 640 -2.80 -18.62 -13.30
N ALA A 641 -1.97 -19.61 -12.99
CA ALA A 641 -2.19 -21.00 -13.40
C ALA A 641 -3.45 -21.60 -12.84
N SER A 642 -3.68 -21.51 -11.53
CA SER A 642 -4.89 -22.04 -10.90
C SER A 642 -6.16 -21.35 -11.40
N ARG A 643 -6.08 -20.08 -11.79
CA ARG A 643 -7.18 -19.30 -12.36
C ARG A 643 -7.49 -19.69 -13.81
N GLY A 644 -6.58 -20.39 -14.48
CA GLY A 644 -6.72 -20.76 -15.88
C GLY A 644 -6.52 -19.58 -16.84
N ALA A 645 -5.68 -18.61 -16.50
CA ALA A 645 -5.32 -17.54 -17.43
C ALA A 645 -4.58 -18.12 -18.64
N THR A 646 -4.92 -17.63 -19.84
CA THR A 646 -4.30 -18.13 -21.08
C THR A 646 -2.84 -17.73 -21.13
N TRP A 647 -2.51 -16.48 -20.82
CA TRP A 647 -1.14 -15.93 -20.83
C TRP A 647 -0.73 -15.32 -19.49
N ARG A 648 0.58 -15.36 -19.21
CA ARG A 648 1.25 -14.65 -18.13
C ARG A 648 2.24 -13.68 -18.76
N LEU A 649 1.97 -12.39 -18.64
CA LEU A 649 2.83 -11.34 -19.14
C LEU A 649 3.60 -10.73 -17.97
N VAL A 650 4.92 -10.85 -17.98
CA VAL A 650 5.79 -10.37 -16.90
C VAL A 650 6.48 -9.09 -17.38
N GLY A 651 6.00 -7.93 -16.92
CA GLY A 651 6.64 -6.65 -17.19
C GLY A 651 7.77 -6.39 -16.21
N ASN A 652 8.98 -6.18 -16.72
CA ASN A 652 10.14 -5.85 -15.91
C ASN A 652 11.05 -4.85 -16.66
N GLN A 653 12.07 -4.35 -15.97
CA GLN A 653 12.90 -3.26 -16.46
C GLN A 653 13.96 -3.72 -17.47
N ILE A 654 14.58 -4.87 -17.20
CA ILE A 654 15.87 -5.28 -17.78
C ILE A 654 15.77 -6.62 -18.51
N ILE A 655 16.69 -6.87 -19.44
CA ILE A 655 16.78 -8.09 -20.25
C ILE A 655 16.91 -9.31 -19.34
N PHE A 656 15.98 -10.24 -19.51
CA PHE A 656 15.84 -11.47 -18.75
C PHE A 656 16.66 -12.62 -19.36
N SER A 657 16.69 -12.72 -20.69
CA SER A 657 17.45 -13.74 -21.40
C SER A 657 18.93 -13.63 -21.09
N ARG A 658 19.62 -14.77 -21.00
CA ARG A 658 21.06 -14.79 -20.78
C ARG A 658 21.80 -14.44 -22.08
N ILE A 659 22.36 -13.24 -22.20
CA ILE A 659 23.01 -12.79 -23.44
C ILE A 659 24.53 -12.74 -23.30
N ASN A 660 25.22 -13.48 -24.18
CA ASN A 660 26.62 -13.23 -24.51
C ASN A 660 26.76 -11.90 -25.25
N ASN A 661 27.35 -10.93 -24.57
CA ASN A 661 27.42 -9.54 -24.98
C ASN A 661 28.74 -9.16 -25.68
N THR A 662 29.60 -10.13 -26.02
CA THR A 662 30.92 -9.87 -26.63
C THR A 662 30.85 -9.14 -27.97
N ALA A 663 29.77 -9.31 -28.72
CA ALA A 663 29.55 -8.57 -29.96
C ALA A 663 29.35 -7.05 -29.73
N ARG A 664 28.92 -6.64 -28.54
CA ARG A 664 28.63 -5.24 -28.17
C ARG A 664 29.68 -4.61 -27.27
N SER A 665 30.29 -5.39 -26.38
CA SER A 665 31.18 -4.92 -25.30
C SER A 665 32.36 -5.86 -25.10
N SER A 666 33.46 -5.37 -24.51
CA SER A 666 34.59 -6.20 -24.06
C SER A 666 34.19 -7.16 -22.94
N ASN A 667 33.13 -6.83 -22.19
CA ASN A 667 32.57 -7.70 -21.17
C ASN A 667 31.54 -8.62 -21.82
N TRP A 668 31.78 -9.93 -21.72
CA TRP A 668 30.88 -10.94 -22.26
C TRP A 668 29.51 -11.00 -21.57
N LEU A 669 29.37 -10.34 -20.41
CA LEU A 669 28.16 -10.39 -19.59
C LEU A 669 27.78 -8.98 -19.12
N ASN A 670 26.49 -8.64 -19.17
CA ASN A 670 26.00 -7.37 -18.63
C ASN A 670 25.49 -7.56 -17.19
N ALA A 671 26.31 -7.18 -16.21
CA ALA A 671 26.00 -7.37 -14.80
C ALA A 671 24.84 -6.52 -14.26
N ASP A 672 24.38 -5.58 -15.09
CA ASP A 672 23.20 -4.78 -14.81
C ASP A 672 21.89 -5.45 -15.23
N GLN A 673 21.96 -6.52 -16.02
CA GLN A 673 20.81 -7.32 -16.47
C GLN A 673 20.63 -8.57 -15.59
N TRP A 674 19.67 -9.42 -15.97
CA TRP A 674 19.44 -10.68 -15.27
C TRP A 674 20.59 -11.69 -15.45
N ASP A 675 21.44 -11.54 -16.48
CA ASP A 675 22.54 -12.47 -16.86
C ASP A 675 23.35 -13.01 -15.68
N VAL A 676 23.79 -12.14 -14.77
CA VAL A 676 24.64 -12.50 -13.62
C VAL A 676 23.89 -13.30 -12.56
N ARG A 677 22.55 -13.30 -12.56
CA ARG A 677 21.70 -13.85 -11.49
C ARG A 677 20.68 -14.88 -12.02
N SER A 678 20.65 -15.06 -13.34
CA SER A 678 19.74 -15.92 -14.09
C SER A 678 19.80 -17.37 -13.61
N ARG A 679 20.96 -17.92 -13.21
CA ARG A 679 21.06 -19.30 -12.70
C ARG A 679 20.20 -19.56 -11.47
N ILE A 680 20.22 -18.67 -10.48
CA ILE A 680 19.48 -18.83 -9.22
C ILE A 680 17.98 -18.64 -9.45
N LEU A 681 17.60 -17.65 -10.26
CA LEU A 681 16.19 -17.36 -10.57
C LEU A 681 15.58 -18.40 -11.52
N HIS A 682 16.33 -18.95 -12.49
CA HIS A 682 15.88 -20.11 -13.28
C HIS A 682 15.71 -21.34 -12.38
N GLN A 683 16.62 -21.59 -11.44
CA GLN A 683 16.51 -22.71 -10.50
C GLN A 683 15.33 -22.54 -9.53
N GLN A 684 15.04 -21.32 -9.08
CA GLN A 684 13.89 -21.02 -8.21
C GLN A 684 12.56 -20.98 -8.97
N ALA A 685 12.51 -20.45 -10.19
CA ALA A 685 11.35 -20.52 -11.08
C ALA A 685 11.04 -21.96 -11.47
N SER A 686 12.06 -22.78 -11.71
CA SER A 686 11.94 -24.23 -11.92
C SER A 686 11.42 -24.95 -10.67
N LYS A 687 11.90 -24.59 -9.46
CA LYS A 687 11.31 -25.05 -8.19
C LYS A 687 9.86 -24.60 -8.01
N ALA A 688 9.50 -23.38 -8.42
CA ALA A 688 8.12 -22.90 -8.39
C ALA A 688 7.23 -23.71 -9.35
N GLN A 689 7.69 -23.99 -10.57
CA GLN A 689 6.97 -24.87 -11.52
C GLN A 689 6.84 -26.31 -11.00
N THR A 690 7.84 -26.81 -10.28
CA THR A 690 7.83 -28.12 -9.59
C THR A 690 6.81 -28.16 -8.44
N LEU A 691 6.71 -27.07 -7.67
CA LEU A 691 5.73 -26.90 -6.57
C LEU A 691 4.29 -26.68 -7.06
N LEU A 692 4.12 -26.23 -8.32
CA LEU A 692 2.82 -25.96 -8.93
C LEU A 692 2.18 -27.15 -9.65
N GLY A 693 2.78 -28.34 -9.56
CA GLY A 693 2.20 -29.56 -10.14
C GLY A 693 2.07 -29.51 -11.67
N LEU A 694 2.86 -28.66 -12.33
CA LEU A 694 2.87 -28.53 -13.79
C LEU A 694 3.59 -29.69 -14.50
N HIS A 695 4.01 -30.73 -13.76
CA HIS A 695 4.41 -32.04 -14.27
C HIS A 695 3.94 -33.19 -13.35
N GLY A 696 3.65 -34.35 -13.93
CA GLY A 696 3.44 -35.61 -13.21
C GLY A 696 4.71 -36.08 -12.48
N GLN A 697 4.51 -36.92 -11.45
CA GLN A 697 5.54 -37.41 -10.52
C GLN A 697 6.83 -37.90 -11.22
N PRO A 698 8.03 -37.53 -10.73
CA PRO A 698 9.28 -38.14 -11.20
C PRO A 698 9.57 -39.44 -10.44
N GLU A 699 9.76 -40.54 -11.18
CA GLU A 699 10.44 -41.74 -10.69
C GLU A 699 11.96 -41.48 -10.56
N PRO A 700 12.69 -42.09 -9.59
CA PRO A 700 14.03 -41.63 -9.19
C PRO A 700 15.17 -41.84 -10.20
N HIS A 701 14.95 -42.47 -11.36
CA HIS A 701 16.04 -42.95 -12.23
C HIS A 701 15.85 -42.74 -13.74
N SER A 702 14.97 -41.84 -14.18
CA SER A 702 14.83 -41.47 -15.60
C SER A 702 15.16 -40.00 -15.82
N ALA A 703 15.98 -39.70 -16.83
CA ALA A 703 16.19 -38.33 -17.33
C ALA A 703 14.80 -37.68 -17.56
N PRO A 704 14.52 -36.50 -16.99
CA PRO A 704 13.15 -36.00 -16.98
C PRO A 704 12.66 -35.73 -18.41
N SER A 705 11.42 -36.14 -18.73
CA SER A 705 10.78 -35.70 -19.97
C SER A 705 10.27 -34.28 -19.75
N TYR A 706 11.13 -33.28 -19.95
CA TYR A 706 10.77 -31.87 -19.83
C TYR A 706 9.93 -31.42 -21.05
N SER A 707 8.67 -31.83 -21.13
CA SER A 707 7.71 -31.26 -22.08
C SER A 707 7.00 -30.07 -21.43
N CYS A 708 7.59 -28.88 -21.57
CA CYS A 708 7.08 -27.62 -21.00
C CYS A 708 5.86 -27.08 -21.78
N GLN A 709 4.87 -27.91 -22.10
CA GLN A 709 3.80 -27.62 -23.09
C GLN A 709 2.75 -26.57 -22.67
N THR A 710 2.88 -25.90 -21.51
CA THR A 710 1.79 -25.04 -20.97
C THR A 710 2.24 -23.75 -20.26
N SER A 711 3.50 -23.30 -20.38
CA SER A 711 3.97 -22.17 -19.55
C SER A 711 3.37 -20.82 -19.95
N ASN A 712 2.96 -20.61 -21.21
CA ASN A 712 2.32 -19.40 -21.78
C ASN A 712 2.81 -18.10 -21.11
N THR A 713 4.13 -17.99 -20.93
CA THR A 713 4.74 -16.88 -20.19
C THR A 713 5.59 -16.07 -21.15
N ALA A 714 5.36 -14.77 -21.17
CA ALA A 714 6.15 -13.81 -21.93
C ALA A 714 6.72 -12.75 -21.00
N PHE A 715 8.01 -12.48 -21.12
CA PHE A 715 8.69 -11.39 -20.42
C PHE A 715 8.76 -10.16 -21.32
N LEU A 716 8.53 -9.00 -20.72
CA LEU A 716 8.74 -7.70 -21.35
C LEU A 716 9.85 -6.96 -20.62
N ALA A 717 10.74 -6.33 -21.39
CA ALA A 717 11.88 -5.56 -20.89
C ALA A 717 12.11 -4.25 -21.66
N GLY A 718 12.86 -3.34 -21.06
CA GLY A 718 13.31 -2.07 -21.63
C GLY A 718 14.83 -1.91 -21.46
N ASP A 719 15.26 -0.76 -20.90
CA ASP A 719 16.64 -0.38 -20.48
C ASP A 719 17.71 -0.37 -21.59
N SER A 720 17.83 -1.44 -22.37
CA SER A 720 18.92 -1.71 -23.29
C SER A 720 19.02 -0.77 -24.51
N HIS A 721 17.97 0.02 -24.75
CA HIS A 721 17.76 0.89 -25.93
C HIS A 721 17.83 0.16 -27.27
N ALA A 722 17.40 -1.10 -27.30
CA ALA A 722 17.36 -1.95 -28.48
C ALA A 722 16.18 -2.92 -28.39
N ASN A 723 15.70 -3.39 -29.54
CA ASN A 723 14.70 -4.45 -29.57
C ASN A 723 15.38 -5.82 -29.43
N TRP A 724 14.81 -6.69 -28.61
CA TRP A 724 15.27 -8.08 -28.44
C TRP A 724 14.07 -9.02 -28.48
N VAL A 725 14.23 -10.12 -29.19
CA VAL A 725 13.21 -11.14 -29.31
C VAL A 725 13.87 -12.49 -29.14
N SER A 726 13.57 -13.14 -28.02
CA SER A 726 14.27 -14.35 -27.58
C SER A 726 13.30 -15.42 -27.10
N ASP A 727 13.69 -16.68 -27.29
CA ASP A 727 13.12 -17.79 -26.53
C ASP A 727 13.76 -17.81 -25.12
N LEU A 728 12.97 -18.19 -24.12
CA LEU A 728 13.47 -18.35 -22.75
C LEU A 728 13.91 -19.79 -22.54
N VAL A 729 15.17 -19.99 -22.17
CA VAL A 729 15.84 -21.29 -22.26
C VAL A 729 16.76 -21.56 -21.07
N TRP A 730 16.96 -22.84 -20.76
CA TRP A 730 17.88 -23.26 -19.70
C TRP A 730 19.23 -23.71 -20.27
N LEU A 731 20.03 -22.73 -20.72
CA LEU A 731 21.21 -22.93 -21.58
C LEU A 731 22.32 -23.85 -21.05
N ASP A 732 22.34 -24.15 -19.75
CA ASP A 732 23.39 -24.97 -19.12
C ASP A 732 22.90 -26.33 -18.60
N GLU A 733 21.58 -26.55 -18.54
CA GLU A 733 21.03 -27.80 -18.02
C GLU A 733 20.45 -28.65 -19.16
N MET A 734 19.95 -28.00 -20.22
CA MET A 734 19.16 -28.66 -21.26
C MET A 734 19.55 -28.18 -22.66
N PRO A 735 19.86 -29.08 -23.62
CA PRO A 735 20.05 -28.69 -25.01
C PRO A 735 18.76 -28.12 -25.61
N TYR A 736 18.75 -26.82 -25.85
CA TYR A 736 17.73 -26.09 -26.62
C TYR A 736 18.02 -26.12 -28.12
N ASP A 737 16.97 -26.31 -28.92
CA ASP A 737 16.96 -26.28 -30.38
C ASP A 737 16.25 -25.02 -30.89
N ARG A 738 16.99 -24.19 -31.63
CA ARG A 738 16.52 -22.88 -32.12
C ARG A 738 15.42 -22.96 -33.17
N VAL A 739 15.39 -24.02 -33.98
CA VAL A 739 14.51 -24.13 -35.14
C VAL A 739 13.14 -24.67 -34.72
N SER A 740 13.13 -25.64 -33.81
CA SER A 740 11.93 -26.29 -33.30
C SER A 740 11.38 -25.67 -32.01
N GLY A 741 12.19 -24.85 -31.32
CA GLY A 741 11.84 -24.31 -30.01
C GLY A 741 11.87 -25.36 -28.89
N GLU A 742 12.38 -26.57 -29.15
CA GLU A 742 12.41 -27.64 -28.14
C GLU A 742 13.14 -27.14 -26.89
N ARG A 743 12.46 -27.28 -25.74
CA ARG A 743 12.94 -26.86 -24.40
C ARG A 743 12.97 -25.36 -24.16
N SER A 744 12.31 -24.56 -25.00
CA SER A 744 11.88 -23.23 -24.62
C SER A 744 10.81 -23.31 -23.52
N ILE A 745 10.87 -22.40 -22.56
CA ILE A 745 9.95 -22.29 -21.42
C ILE A 745 9.13 -21.00 -21.46
N GLY A 746 9.25 -20.21 -22.52
CA GLY A 746 8.56 -18.95 -22.70
C GLY A 746 9.30 -18.08 -23.71
N VAL A 747 8.95 -16.80 -23.76
CA VAL A 747 9.59 -15.84 -24.66
C VAL A 747 9.90 -14.52 -23.97
N GLU A 748 10.79 -13.75 -24.56
CA GLU A 748 11.05 -12.37 -24.18
C GLU A 748 10.87 -11.44 -25.39
N PHE A 749 10.15 -10.34 -25.15
CA PHE A 749 10.09 -9.19 -26.03
C PHE A 749 10.61 -7.96 -25.28
N ALA A 750 11.83 -7.54 -25.60
CA ALA A 750 12.37 -6.29 -25.08
C ALA A 750 12.22 -5.18 -26.12
N GLY A 751 11.69 -4.04 -25.70
CA GLY A 751 11.43 -2.89 -26.57
C GLY A 751 12.60 -1.91 -26.62
N THR A 752 12.77 -1.27 -27.78
CA THR A 752 13.70 -0.15 -27.95
C THR A 752 13.24 1.10 -27.18
N ALA A 753 14.12 2.10 -27.07
CA ALA A 753 13.83 3.35 -26.41
C ALA A 753 12.97 4.28 -27.26
N VAL A 754 12.11 5.07 -26.61
CA VAL A 754 11.34 6.14 -27.26
C VAL A 754 12.28 7.19 -27.88
N SER A 755 13.29 7.63 -27.13
CA SER A 755 14.22 8.67 -27.57
C SER A 755 15.68 8.50 -27.13
N SER A 756 15.97 7.60 -26.19
CA SER A 756 17.33 7.37 -25.68
C SER A 756 18.19 6.69 -26.74
N THR A 757 19.44 7.13 -26.89
CA THR A 757 20.30 6.63 -27.96
C THR A 757 20.74 5.18 -27.71
N GLY A 758 20.46 4.28 -28.65
CA GLY A 758 20.94 2.90 -28.69
C GLY A 758 22.40 2.79 -29.18
N LEU A 759 22.75 1.71 -29.89
CA LEU A 759 24.14 1.50 -30.38
C LEU A 759 24.55 2.40 -31.55
N THR A 760 23.68 3.31 -31.97
CA THR A 760 24.04 4.43 -32.85
C THR A 760 24.69 5.59 -32.10
N SER A 761 24.76 5.52 -30.76
CA SER A 761 25.56 6.46 -29.97
C SER A 761 27.03 6.40 -30.39
N PRO A 762 27.76 7.54 -30.32
CA PRO A 762 29.22 7.57 -30.53
C PRO A 762 29.96 6.51 -29.72
N SER A 763 29.50 6.22 -28.49
CA SER A 763 30.07 5.20 -27.60
C SER A 763 30.03 3.77 -28.16
N PHE A 764 29.24 3.53 -29.21
CA PHE A 764 29.08 2.21 -29.85
C PHE A 764 29.46 2.19 -31.33
N GLY A 765 30.15 3.22 -31.83
CA GLY A 765 30.64 3.27 -33.20
C GLY A 765 29.75 4.04 -34.18
N GLY A 766 28.69 4.71 -33.69
CA GLY A 766 28.08 5.88 -34.31
C GLY A 766 27.35 5.72 -35.65
N THR A 767 27.32 4.53 -36.26
CA THR A 767 26.74 4.31 -37.60
C THR A 767 25.73 3.16 -37.60
N ILE A 768 24.74 3.25 -38.50
CA ILE A 768 23.74 2.18 -38.73
C ILE A 768 24.43 0.87 -39.12
N ALA A 769 25.47 0.93 -39.96
CA ALA A 769 26.22 -0.24 -40.39
C ALA A 769 26.89 -0.96 -39.21
N ASN A 770 27.51 -0.21 -38.30
CA ASN A 770 28.12 -0.77 -37.09
C ASN A 770 27.06 -1.34 -36.14
N ALA A 771 25.92 -0.67 -35.98
CA ALA A 771 24.81 -1.17 -35.17
C ALA A 771 24.26 -2.51 -35.72
N ASN A 772 24.05 -2.61 -37.03
CA ASN A 772 23.59 -3.84 -37.69
C ASN A 772 24.61 -4.98 -37.58
N ALA A 773 25.91 -4.69 -37.71
CA ALA A 773 26.96 -5.69 -37.54
C ALA A 773 26.98 -6.25 -36.11
N LYS A 774 26.79 -5.39 -35.10
CA LYS A 774 26.68 -5.81 -33.70
C LYS A 774 25.42 -6.62 -33.43
N ALA A 775 24.28 -6.21 -33.98
CA ALA A 775 23.02 -6.96 -33.88
C ALA A 775 23.15 -8.37 -34.46
N ALA A 776 23.72 -8.48 -35.67
CA ALA A 776 23.99 -9.76 -36.30
C ALA A 776 24.97 -10.63 -35.48
N GLY A 777 25.98 -10.00 -34.86
CA GLY A 777 26.89 -10.66 -33.93
C GLY A 777 26.16 -11.23 -32.71
N LEU A 778 25.29 -10.45 -32.07
CA LEU A 778 24.49 -10.89 -30.92
C LEU A 778 23.59 -12.08 -31.28
N VAL A 779 22.87 -12.02 -32.40
CA VAL A 779 21.99 -13.12 -32.88
C VAL A 779 22.78 -14.38 -33.24
N LYS A 780 24.02 -14.23 -33.71
CA LYS A 780 24.91 -15.34 -34.04
C LYS A 780 25.51 -15.99 -32.79
N ASP A 781 25.88 -15.17 -31.80
CA ASP A 781 26.58 -15.63 -30.59
C ASP A 781 25.62 -16.17 -29.51
N ASN A 782 24.30 -15.94 -29.66
CA ASN A 782 23.25 -16.33 -28.73
C ASN A 782 22.16 -17.10 -29.48
N LYS A 783 22.04 -18.41 -29.22
CA LYS A 783 21.17 -19.29 -29.99
C LYS A 783 19.68 -19.05 -29.72
N GLU A 784 19.36 -18.56 -28.54
CA GLU A 784 18.02 -18.23 -28.06
C GLU A 784 17.53 -16.85 -28.51
N LEU A 785 18.45 -15.96 -28.89
CA LEU A 785 18.13 -14.64 -29.42
C LEU A 785 17.73 -14.77 -30.90
N GLN A 786 16.43 -14.75 -31.17
CA GLN A 786 15.89 -14.90 -32.52
C GLN A 786 16.08 -13.65 -33.35
N TRP A 787 15.94 -12.46 -32.74
CA TRP A 787 16.08 -11.20 -33.45
C TRP A 787 16.55 -10.07 -32.54
N ASN A 788 17.35 -9.16 -33.11
CA ASN A 788 17.82 -7.95 -32.46
C ASN A 788 17.86 -6.81 -33.47
N GLU A 789 17.45 -5.63 -33.03
CA GLU A 789 17.43 -4.41 -33.83
C GLU A 789 17.75 -3.21 -32.94
N VAL A 790 18.50 -2.25 -33.49
CA VAL A 790 19.36 -1.38 -32.68
C VAL A 790 19.26 0.11 -33.11
N CYS A 791 18.34 0.41 -34.02
CA CYS A 791 18.55 1.47 -35.00
C CYS A 791 17.24 1.89 -35.71
N PRO A 792 16.18 2.34 -35.00
CA PRO A 792 16.24 3.67 -34.38
C PRO A 792 15.44 3.82 -33.07
N THR A 793 15.52 5.00 -32.48
CA THR A 793 14.54 5.42 -31.48
C THR A 793 13.20 5.69 -32.18
N VAL A 794 12.09 5.60 -31.45
CA VAL A 794 10.75 5.91 -32.00
C VAL A 794 10.73 7.33 -32.60
N ALA A 795 11.53 8.26 -32.06
CA ALA A 795 11.61 9.65 -32.51
C ALA A 795 12.14 9.86 -33.94
N SER A 796 12.83 8.89 -34.56
CA SER A 796 13.30 8.99 -35.95
C SER A 796 12.64 7.98 -36.89
N HIS A 797 11.61 7.26 -36.41
CA HIS A 797 10.83 6.33 -37.21
C HIS A 797 9.57 7.01 -37.74
N ASN A 798 9.12 6.63 -38.94
CA ASN A 798 7.84 7.10 -39.43
C ASN A 798 6.71 6.39 -38.65
N PRO A 799 5.81 7.12 -37.97
CA PRO A 799 4.71 6.51 -37.22
C PRO A 799 3.68 5.80 -38.12
N PHE A 800 3.76 6.00 -39.44
CA PHE A 800 2.90 5.36 -40.44
C PHE A 800 3.57 4.18 -41.19
N GLU A 801 4.80 3.81 -40.82
CA GLU A 801 5.51 2.68 -41.45
C GLU A 801 5.06 1.30 -40.92
N ILE A 802 5.28 0.29 -41.75
CA ILE A 802 5.03 -1.14 -41.49
C ILE A 802 5.91 -1.59 -40.30
N SER A 803 5.37 -2.47 -39.44
CA SER A 803 6.13 -3.13 -38.37
C SER A 803 7.47 -3.67 -38.89
N LEU A 804 8.58 -3.32 -38.23
CA LEU A 804 9.94 -3.74 -38.62
C LEU A 804 10.08 -5.27 -38.68
N ALA A 805 9.42 -5.96 -37.78
CA ALA A 805 9.29 -7.41 -37.74
C ALA A 805 8.06 -7.79 -36.92
N ASN A 806 7.40 -8.89 -37.28
CA ASN A 806 6.29 -9.44 -36.51
C ASN A 806 6.64 -10.86 -36.07
N PHE A 807 6.47 -11.12 -34.79
CA PHE A 807 6.67 -12.44 -34.17
C PHE A 807 5.34 -12.91 -33.58
N THR A 808 5.12 -14.21 -33.50
CA THR A 808 3.84 -14.76 -33.04
C THR A 808 4.07 -16.05 -32.31
N ILE A 809 3.66 -16.08 -31.04
CA ILE A 809 3.70 -17.30 -30.24
C ILE A 809 2.28 -17.81 -30.11
N LYS A 810 2.10 -19.10 -30.36
CA LYS A 810 0.81 -19.75 -30.12
C LYS A 810 0.76 -20.25 -28.69
N THR A 811 -0.43 -20.19 -28.12
CA THR A 811 -0.70 -20.76 -26.79
C THR A 811 -0.31 -22.24 -26.78
N GLY A 812 0.55 -22.63 -25.85
CA GLY A 812 1.10 -23.98 -25.69
C GLY A 812 2.50 -24.18 -26.28
N ASP A 813 2.92 -23.35 -27.25
CA ASP A 813 4.17 -23.55 -27.99
C ASP A 813 5.40 -23.05 -27.20
N ASN A 814 5.25 -21.94 -26.45
CA ASN A 814 6.30 -21.33 -25.61
C ASN A 814 7.59 -20.95 -26.36
N HIS A 815 7.55 -20.83 -27.69
CA HIS A 815 8.64 -20.35 -28.56
C HIS A 815 8.07 -19.49 -29.70
N LEU A 816 8.95 -18.70 -30.32
CA LEU A 816 8.63 -17.66 -31.31
C LEU A 816 8.17 -18.13 -32.70
#